data_AF-A0A0F9JZY5-F1
#
_entry.id   AF-A0A0F9JZY5-F1
#
_cell.length_a   1.000
_cell.length_b   1.000
_cell.length_c   1.000
_cell.angle_alpha   90.00
_cell.angle_beta   90.00
_cell.angle_gamma   90.00
#
_symmetry.space_group_name_H-M   'P 1'
#
loop_
_entity.id
_entity.type
_entity.pdbx_description
1 polymer ?
#
loop_
_entity_poly.entity_id
_entity_poly.type
_entity_poly.pdbx_seq_one_letter_code
_entity_poly.pdbx_strand_id
1 'polypeptide(L)'
;MLKARLNKVSVAGFVLGIMFISTLLVFAPSQAEANSGCFFPDYYLASGTSNSDNLAVSPGTYCFVVDGIWGVERWTEWYVNGGYTGTAENDRSWWFDNYTDPTFEYTFASGTTTIIEAEVYDGNWNPLNENHKWTVCSISTEVCDGVDNDCDGVIDENLKNTYYRDSDGDGYGNPSVTTQDCTRPSGYVTNNTDCDDSDAKEHPNQTWYKDLDGDGYSDGATLVQCTRPAGYYVASELTATSGDCDDTDQNKHPNQTWYKDADGDLYSDGTNTTSCTRPPGYKVALELTAIVGDCNDNDAAIKPGVAEVCGDGIDNNCNNQIDEATDSDGDGYGACDDCNDNDNTVYPGATEVCDGKDNDCDLLVDEGFDVDSDGYTTCDSPLPDCDDTNASINPGADEVCGDGIDNNCDDLIDPPGIDADLDGYDACVDCNDTDGAIHPGATEVCDGVDNNCDKSIDEGFDVDGDTYTTCSGDCDDTNASINPGVPEECGDGIDNNCNGQIDEAVDADSDGFNACEECNDTDSSINPDATEICDGKDNNCNDQIDEGFADLDMDGYNACEDCNDNNANEHPGQTWYKDSDGDGYSDGTKLVQCTQPVGYKVASELTAASGDCNDSNSSVYPGATEFKNGMDDNCNGQVDEGLEEEGIGLEEKGPCLIATAAYGSFLDPHVKVLRDFRDDYLLTNPAGRAFVEFYYRTSPPVADYIGNHKSLRTATRWALTPVVFGIKHPAAGLLLFGLVIGIAVYRKKKK
;
A
#
# COMPACT_ATOMS: atom_id res chain seq x y z
N MET A 1 -55.72 13.40 -14.14
CA MET A 1 -56.59 13.65 -12.96
C MET A 1 -56.08 12.71 -11.87
N LEU A 2 -55.80 13.10 -10.62
CA LEU A 2 -56.46 14.11 -9.78
C LEU A 2 -55.42 14.97 -9.02
N LYS A 3 -55.24 16.26 -9.38
CA LYS A 3 -54.29 17.18 -8.70
C LYS A 3 -55.05 18.22 -7.86
N ALA A 4 -55.91 17.76 -6.95
CA ALA A 4 -56.68 18.60 -6.04
C ALA A 4 -57.19 17.82 -4.81
N ARG A 5 -57.32 18.53 -3.68
CA ARG A 5 -57.94 18.11 -2.40
C ARG A 5 -57.22 17.01 -1.60
N LEU A 6 -56.18 17.41 -0.86
CA LEU A 6 -56.06 17.04 0.58
C LEU A 6 -55.25 18.03 1.46
N ASN A 7 -55.02 19.27 0.99
CA ASN A 7 -54.62 20.36 1.90
C ASN A 7 -55.76 20.65 2.88
N LYS A 8 -55.42 20.81 4.17
CA LYS A 8 -56.32 20.85 5.35
C LYS A 8 -56.83 19.48 5.86
N VAL A 9 -55.91 18.57 6.15
CA VAL A 9 -55.93 17.90 7.46
C VAL A 9 -54.95 18.67 8.35
N SER A 10 -55.39 19.13 9.53
CA SER A 10 -54.49 19.79 10.48
C SER A 10 -53.68 18.72 11.22
N VAL A 11 -52.36 18.85 11.23
CA VAL A 11 -51.45 17.91 11.92
C VAL A 11 -51.77 17.78 13.41
N ALA A 12 -52.31 18.84 14.03
CA ALA A 12 -52.82 18.83 15.39
C ALA A 12 -53.91 17.75 15.65
N GLY A 13 -54.65 17.34 14.62
CA GLY A 13 -55.65 16.27 14.72
C GLY A 13 -55.05 14.87 14.81
N PHE A 14 -53.83 14.65 14.28
CA PHE A 14 -53.16 13.35 14.32
C PHE A 14 -52.44 13.13 15.66
N VAL A 15 -51.80 14.17 16.19
CA VAL A 15 -51.14 14.15 17.52
C VAL A 15 -52.16 13.88 18.65
N LEU A 16 -53.39 14.41 18.53
CA LEU A 16 -54.49 14.12 19.47
C LEU A 16 -55.08 12.71 19.33
N GLY A 17 -54.88 12.03 18.19
CA GLY A 17 -55.42 10.68 17.95
C GLY A 17 -54.75 9.59 18.79
N ILE A 18 -53.46 9.75 19.10
CA ILE A 18 -52.66 8.73 19.81
C ILE A 18 -52.94 8.71 21.32
N MET A 19 -53.47 9.80 21.91
CA MET A 19 -53.82 9.87 23.34
C MET A 19 -55.12 9.14 23.74
N PHE A 20 -55.85 8.50 22.80
CA PHE A 20 -57.23 8.03 23.04
C PHE A 20 -57.40 6.51 23.25
N ILE A 21 -56.32 5.74 23.43
CA ILE A 21 -56.37 4.28 23.68
C ILE A 21 -55.75 3.94 25.05
N SER A 22 -56.43 4.31 26.15
CA SER A 22 -56.04 3.91 27.52
C SER A 22 -57.20 3.94 28.55
N THR A 23 -58.45 3.72 28.12
CA THR A 23 -59.59 3.54 29.06
C THR A 23 -60.63 2.54 28.57
N LEU A 24 -60.45 1.25 28.88
CA LEU A 24 -61.52 0.25 29.08
C LEU A 24 -60.92 -1.11 29.51
N LEU A 25 -61.63 -1.84 30.40
CA LEU A 25 -61.33 -3.21 30.91
C LEU A 25 -60.00 -3.32 31.70
N VAL A 26 -59.92 -3.58 33.01
CA VAL A 26 -60.84 -4.09 34.06
C VAL A 26 -61.09 -5.61 34.06
N PHE A 27 -60.85 -6.22 35.23
CA PHE A 27 -61.00 -7.63 35.69
C PHE A 27 -59.84 -8.62 35.46
N ALA A 28 -59.71 -9.51 36.45
CA ALA A 28 -58.70 -10.56 36.67
C ALA A 28 -59.43 -11.95 36.64
N PRO A 29 -58.89 -13.12 37.09
CA PRO A 29 -57.61 -13.43 37.75
C PRO A 29 -56.95 -14.77 37.28
N SER A 30 -56.25 -15.44 38.21
CA SER A 30 -55.95 -16.89 38.35
C SER A 30 -54.77 -17.56 37.61
N GLN A 31 -53.85 -18.05 38.45
CA GLN A 31 -53.22 -19.39 38.49
C GLN A 31 -52.96 -20.21 37.22
N ALA A 32 -51.73 -20.76 37.12
CA ALA A 32 -51.48 -22.19 37.35
C ALA A 32 -49.98 -22.47 37.59
N GLU A 33 -49.66 -23.62 38.19
CA GLU A 33 -48.30 -24.12 38.45
C GLU A 33 -47.81 -25.05 37.32
N ALA A 34 -46.49 -25.13 37.07
CA ALA A 34 -45.87 -26.30 36.43
C ALA A 34 -44.35 -26.41 36.73
N ASN A 35 -43.98 -27.46 37.47
CA ASN A 35 -42.63 -28.05 37.60
C ASN A 35 -42.06 -28.48 36.20
N SER A 36 -40.80 -28.86 35.96
CA SER A 36 -39.70 -29.42 36.79
C SER A 36 -38.42 -29.64 35.96
N GLY A 37 -37.26 -29.85 36.61
CA GLY A 37 -36.09 -30.62 36.08
C GLY A 37 -35.06 -29.76 35.33
N CYS A 38 -33.81 -29.54 35.78
CA CYS A 38 -32.75 -30.38 36.38
C CYS A 38 -32.02 -31.31 35.37
N PHE A 39 -30.75 -31.04 35.06
CA PHE A 39 -29.62 -31.75 35.70
C PHE A 39 -28.24 -31.05 35.50
N PHE A 40 -27.28 -31.39 36.37
CA PHE A 40 -25.86 -31.00 36.32
C PHE A 40 -25.03 -31.98 35.44
N PRO A 41 -23.72 -31.70 35.19
CA PRO A 41 -22.73 -32.37 36.05
C PRO A 41 -21.57 -31.49 36.58
N ASP A 42 -21.13 -31.85 37.78
CA ASP A 42 -19.84 -31.53 38.45
C ASP A 42 -18.66 -32.30 37.78
N TYR A 43 -17.34 -32.16 38.08
CA TYR A 43 -16.55 -31.36 39.05
C TYR A 43 -15.03 -31.41 38.67
N TYR A 44 -14.24 -30.43 39.15
CA TYR A 44 -12.83 -30.51 39.62
C TYR A 44 -11.67 -31.17 38.82
N LEU A 45 -10.48 -30.54 38.91
CA LEU A 45 -9.18 -31.04 39.45
C LEU A 45 -8.06 -30.02 39.05
N ALA A 46 -6.99 -29.73 39.79
CA ALA A 46 -6.66 -29.88 41.22
C ALA A 46 -5.41 -29.02 41.56
N SER A 47 -5.21 -28.64 42.83
CA SER A 47 -3.94 -28.07 43.32
C SER A 47 -3.04 -29.16 43.92
N GLY A 48 -1.76 -29.16 43.54
CA GLY A 48 -0.82 -30.25 43.84
C GLY A 48 0.06 -30.04 45.07
N THR A 49 -0.15 -30.88 46.10
CA THR A 49 0.82 -31.33 47.13
C THR A 49 1.49 -30.32 48.08
N SER A 50 1.34 -30.58 49.37
CA SER A 50 2.14 -30.04 50.48
C SER A 50 3.53 -30.68 50.58
N ASN A 51 4.52 -29.93 51.07
CA ASN A 51 5.82 -30.46 51.47
C ASN A 51 5.75 -31.15 52.86
N SER A 52 6.72 -32.03 53.17
CA SER A 52 6.87 -32.66 54.49
C SER A 52 8.33 -32.75 54.93
N ASP A 53 8.81 -31.68 55.57
CA ASP A 53 9.92 -31.77 56.52
C ASP A 53 9.63 -30.83 57.71
N ASN A 54 10.15 -31.13 58.89
CA ASN A 54 9.41 -30.87 60.12
C ASN A 54 10.27 -30.26 61.25
N LEU A 55 9.94 -29.04 61.73
CA LEU A 55 9.89 -28.64 63.15
C LEU A 55 9.64 -27.12 63.39
N ALA A 56 9.09 -26.83 64.57
CA ALA A 56 9.18 -25.59 65.36
C ALA A 56 8.25 -24.37 65.10
N VAL A 57 7.30 -24.20 66.04
CA VAL A 57 6.83 -22.93 66.64
C VAL A 57 5.83 -22.06 65.83
N SER A 58 5.09 -21.23 66.58
CA SER A 58 3.90 -20.43 66.24
C SER A 58 4.18 -18.91 66.46
N PRO A 59 3.19 -17.99 66.34
CA PRO A 59 2.18 -17.79 65.29
C PRO A 59 2.16 -16.32 64.74
N GLY A 60 1.39 -16.09 63.67
CA GLY A 60 0.87 -14.76 63.29
C GLY A 60 -0.32 -14.96 62.33
N THR A 61 -1.50 -14.34 62.45
CA THR A 61 -1.92 -13.03 63.01
C THR A 61 -1.47 -11.85 62.16
N TYR A 62 -2.42 -11.30 61.39
CA TYR A 62 -2.41 -9.92 60.92
C TYR A 62 -3.70 -9.24 61.40
N CYS A 63 -3.54 -8.16 62.16
CA CYS A 63 -4.57 -7.18 62.46
C CYS A 63 -3.98 -5.79 62.20
N PHE A 64 -4.84 -4.84 61.85
CA PHE A 64 -4.49 -3.43 61.61
C PHE A 64 -3.88 -2.76 62.85
N VAL A 65 -2.94 -1.84 62.64
CA VAL A 65 -2.64 -0.74 63.58
C VAL A 65 -2.34 0.52 62.76
N VAL A 66 -2.69 1.69 63.30
CA VAL A 66 -2.58 3.03 62.68
C VAL A 66 -1.40 3.81 63.28
N ASP A 67 -0.81 4.69 62.47
CA ASP A 67 0.13 5.80 62.77
C ASP A 67 1.36 5.57 63.67
N GLY A 68 2.53 5.91 63.11
CA GLY A 68 3.81 5.85 63.81
C GLY A 68 4.25 7.18 64.44
N ILE A 69 4.02 7.37 65.74
CA ILE A 69 4.79 8.30 66.58
C ILE A 69 5.33 7.57 67.83
N TRP A 70 6.58 7.09 67.70
CA TRP A 70 7.62 6.85 68.74
C TRP A 70 7.29 6.01 70.01
N GLY A 71 8.16 5.04 70.39
CA GLY A 71 8.29 4.73 71.84
C GLY A 71 8.75 3.37 72.41
N VAL A 72 9.44 2.49 71.67
CA VAL A 72 10.41 1.45 72.17
C VAL A 72 10.16 0.67 73.52
N GLU A 73 10.20 -0.67 73.40
CA GLU A 73 10.47 -1.74 74.43
C GLU A 73 9.34 -2.38 75.30
N ARG A 74 9.08 -3.68 74.97
CA ARG A 74 8.91 -4.89 75.83
C ARG A 74 7.91 -4.90 77.01
N TRP A 75 7.12 -5.98 77.10
CA TRP A 75 7.27 -7.08 78.10
C TRP A 75 6.38 -8.29 77.69
N THR A 76 6.36 -9.37 78.48
CA THR A 76 6.01 -10.75 78.04
C THR A 76 4.89 -11.42 78.83
N GLU A 77 4.05 -12.20 78.11
CA GLU A 77 3.26 -13.38 78.57
C GLU A 77 2.17 -13.20 79.67
N TRP A 78 1.12 -14.03 79.64
CA TRP A 78 0.89 -15.13 80.62
C TRP A 78 -0.31 -16.01 80.22
N TYR A 79 -0.61 -17.07 80.99
CA TYR A 79 -1.33 -18.29 80.59
C TYR A 79 -2.62 -18.54 81.42
N VAL A 80 -3.30 -19.70 81.19
CA VAL A 80 -4.15 -20.50 82.13
C VAL A 80 -5.68 -20.57 81.90
N ASN A 81 -6.08 -21.70 81.28
CA ASN A 81 -7.18 -22.65 81.59
C ASN A 81 -8.64 -22.25 81.92
N GLY A 82 -9.58 -22.96 81.28
CA GLY A 82 -10.91 -23.31 81.80
C GLY A 82 -12.07 -23.09 80.80
N GLY A 83 -12.74 -24.08 80.20
CA GLY A 83 -12.55 -25.54 80.25
C GLY A 83 -13.69 -26.30 80.94
N TYR A 84 -14.71 -26.73 80.19
CA TYR A 84 -15.65 -27.79 80.59
C TYR A 84 -16.27 -28.49 79.36
N THR A 85 -16.72 -29.74 79.56
CA THR A 85 -17.29 -30.63 78.53
C THR A 85 -18.74 -30.99 78.86
N GLY A 86 -19.64 -31.04 77.87
CA GLY A 86 -21.01 -31.53 78.06
C GLY A 86 -21.72 -31.82 76.73
N THR A 87 -22.38 -32.97 76.63
CA THR A 87 -23.14 -33.41 75.44
C THR A 87 -24.64 -33.20 75.62
N ALA A 88 -25.35 -33.18 74.49
CA ALA A 88 -26.80 -33.03 74.34
C ALA A 88 -27.67 -33.81 75.35
N GLU A 89 -28.81 -33.22 75.73
CA GLU A 89 -30.11 -33.72 75.24
C GLU A 89 -31.26 -32.69 75.38
N ASN A 90 -32.45 -33.06 74.90
CA ASN A 90 -33.55 -32.17 74.53
C ASN A 90 -34.45 -31.68 75.68
N ASP A 91 -34.93 -30.43 75.53
CA ASP A 91 -36.34 -30.00 75.68
C ASP A 91 -36.99 -29.82 77.08
N ARG A 92 -37.75 -28.71 77.19
CA ARG A 92 -38.75 -28.31 78.21
C ARG A 92 -38.41 -28.20 79.72
N SER A 93 -38.04 -26.96 80.09
CA SER A 93 -38.75 -26.08 81.05
C SER A 93 -39.27 -26.60 82.41
N TRP A 94 -38.86 -25.92 83.51
CA TRP A 94 -39.70 -25.45 84.65
C TRP A 94 -38.99 -24.25 85.30
N TRP A 95 -39.59 -23.05 85.34
CA TRP A 95 -40.43 -22.52 86.43
C TRP A 95 -39.72 -22.38 87.79
N PHE A 96 -39.43 -21.14 88.19
CA PHE A 96 -39.52 -20.68 89.59
C PHE A 96 -39.79 -19.17 89.63
N ASP A 97 -40.83 -18.76 90.36
CA ASP A 97 -41.09 -17.36 90.72
C ASP A 97 -40.34 -16.96 92.01
N ASN A 98 -40.25 -15.63 92.20
CA ASN A 98 -40.10 -14.87 93.45
C ASN A 98 -38.69 -14.40 93.92
N TYR A 99 -38.66 -13.07 94.06
CA TYR A 99 -37.88 -12.20 94.95
C TYR A 99 -36.52 -11.61 94.52
N THR A 100 -36.45 -10.29 94.79
CA THR A 100 -35.28 -9.40 94.96
C THR A 100 -34.31 -9.30 93.79
N ASP A 101 -34.60 -8.35 92.91
CA ASP A 101 -33.83 -7.09 92.83
C ASP A 101 -32.36 -7.16 93.31
N PRO A 102 -31.42 -7.14 92.34
CA PRO A 102 -30.10 -6.57 92.52
C PRO A 102 -29.89 -5.37 91.56
N THR A 103 -30.04 -4.15 92.07
CA THR A 103 -29.51 -2.95 91.41
C THR A 103 -28.00 -3.07 91.21
N PHE A 104 -27.54 -3.03 89.95
CA PHE A 104 -26.11 -3.00 89.61
C PHE A 104 -25.69 -1.59 89.21
N GLU A 105 -24.98 -0.89 90.10
CA GLU A 105 -24.28 0.35 89.76
C GLU A 105 -23.06 0.05 88.86
N TYR A 106 -22.95 0.74 87.73
CA TYR A 106 -21.75 0.76 86.89
C TYR A 106 -21.21 2.19 86.77
N THR A 107 -20.04 2.44 87.35
CA THR A 107 -19.39 3.75 87.34
C THR A 107 -18.36 3.83 86.21
N PHE A 108 -18.71 4.47 85.11
CA PHE A 108 -17.76 4.81 84.05
C PHE A 108 -16.92 6.05 84.41
N ALA A 109 -15.70 6.14 83.90
CA ALA A 109 -14.68 7.11 84.30
C ALA A 109 -14.94 8.57 83.84
N SER A 110 -16.15 8.89 83.37
CA SER A 110 -16.60 10.21 82.92
C SER A 110 -17.50 10.96 83.91
N GLY A 111 -18.02 10.28 84.96
CA GLY A 111 -18.71 10.93 86.07
C GLY A 111 -20.21 11.21 85.89
N THR A 112 -20.84 10.72 84.82
CA THR A 112 -22.30 10.84 84.61
C THR A 112 -23.04 9.67 85.26
N THR A 113 -24.03 9.94 86.11
CA THR A 113 -24.90 8.92 86.71
C THR A 113 -26.26 8.92 86.03
N THR A 114 -26.66 7.80 85.42
CA THR A 114 -27.98 7.61 84.82
C THR A 114 -28.73 6.51 85.58
N ILE A 115 -29.95 6.82 86.02
CA ILE A 115 -30.86 5.85 86.64
C ILE A 115 -31.86 5.42 85.57
N ILE A 116 -32.10 4.11 85.43
CA ILE A 116 -33.11 3.56 84.52
C ILE A 116 -34.24 2.97 85.37
N GLU A 117 -35.33 3.73 85.52
CA GLU A 117 -36.58 3.21 86.09
C GLU A 117 -37.43 2.60 84.97
N ALA A 118 -37.87 1.35 85.15
CA ALA A 118 -38.70 0.64 84.18
C ALA A 118 -40.17 0.68 84.58
N GLU A 119 -40.92 1.67 84.09
CA GLU A 119 -42.38 1.68 84.22
C GLU A 119 -43.01 0.67 83.25
N VAL A 120 -43.90 -0.18 83.77
CA VAL A 120 -44.73 -1.11 82.99
C VAL A 120 -46.02 -0.41 82.59
N TYR A 121 -46.44 -0.53 81.33
CA TYR A 121 -47.80 -0.15 80.92
C TYR A 121 -48.51 -1.25 80.12
N ASP A 122 -49.84 -1.24 80.20
CA ASP A 122 -50.70 -2.38 79.94
C ASP A 122 -51.03 -2.63 78.45
N GLY A 123 -50.99 -3.91 78.08
CA GLY A 123 -52.20 -4.58 77.57
C GLY A 123 -52.73 -4.21 76.19
N ASN A 124 -52.12 -4.79 75.14
CA ASN A 124 -52.90 -5.68 74.26
C ASN A 124 -52.01 -6.63 73.45
N TRP A 125 -52.37 -7.92 73.45
CA TRP A 125 -51.67 -8.94 72.65
C TRP A 125 -52.37 -9.15 71.31
N ASN A 126 -51.63 -9.07 70.21
CA ASN A 126 -52.04 -9.61 68.92
C ASN A 126 -50.92 -10.47 68.35
N PRO A 127 -51.00 -11.82 68.44
CA PRO A 127 -49.95 -12.69 67.94
C PRO A 127 -50.02 -12.83 66.43
N LEU A 128 -49.05 -12.23 65.73
CA LEU A 128 -48.41 -12.69 64.48
C LEU A 128 -47.58 -11.53 63.91
N ASN A 129 -46.26 -11.58 64.15
CA ASN A 129 -45.19 -11.12 63.25
C ASN A 129 -43.86 -11.14 64.03
N GLU A 130 -42.90 -11.91 63.54
CA GLU A 130 -41.56 -12.06 64.12
C GLU A 130 -40.58 -11.19 63.33
N ASN A 131 -40.09 -10.09 63.94
CA ASN A 131 -38.81 -9.40 63.67
C ASN A 131 -38.81 -7.94 64.20
N HIS A 132 -38.66 -7.75 65.51
CA HIS A 132 -38.20 -6.47 66.05
C HIS A 132 -36.75 -6.62 66.55
N LYS A 133 -35.81 -5.94 65.87
CA LYS A 133 -34.53 -5.58 66.47
C LYS A 133 -34.77 -4.45 67.48
N TRP A 134 -33.91 -4.37 68.49
CA TRP A 134 -33.93 -3.30 69.48
C TRP A 134 -32.83 -2.29 69.15
N THR A 135 -33.19 -1.02 68.98
CA THR A 135 -32.24 0.10 68.95
C THR A 135 -32.15 0.68 70.37
N VAL A 136 -30.93 0.94 70.85
CA VAL A 136 -30.70 1.60 72.14
C VAL A 136 -30.23 3.01 71.84
N CYS A 137 -31.11 4.00 72.02
CA CYS A 137 -30.72 5.40 71.91
C CYS A 137 -30.15 5.93 73.23
N SER A 138 -29.08 6.71 73.10
CA SER A 138 -28.47 7.47 74.19
C SER A 138 -28.02 8.80 73.61
N ILE A 139 -28.64 9.90 74.07
CA ILE A 139 -28.39 11.28 73.61
C ILE A 139 -26.94 11.54 73.20
N SER A 140 -26.72 11.47 71.89
CA SER A 140 -25.44 11.63 71.20
C SER A 140 -25.57 12.78 70.21
N THR A 141 -24.45 13.31 69.72
CA THR A 141 -24.48 14.07 68.48
C THR A 141 -24.69 13.11 67.31
N GLU A 142 -25.53 13.48 66.35
CA GLU A 142 -25.68 12.80 65.07
C GLU A 142 -24.34 12.54 64.38
N VAL A 143 -24.25 11.44 63.62
CA VAL A 143 -23.11 11.07 62.78
C VAL A 143 -23.64 10.47 61.48
N CYS A 144 -23.08 10.85 60.33
CA CYS A 144 -23.48 10.42 58.98
C CYS A 144 -23.35 8.89 58.73
N ASP A 145 -24.23 8.08 59.32
CA ASP A 145 -24.27 6.62 59.15
C ASP A 145 -25.65 6.06 58.75
N GLY A 146 -26.66 6.94 58.59
CA GLY A 146 -28.01 6.56 58.21
C GLY A 146 -28.88 6.04 59.35
N VAL A 147 -28.46 6.26 60.60
CA VAL A 147 -29.22 5.93 61.82
C VAL A 147 -29.62 7.23 62.53
N ASP A 148 -30.88 7.30 62.97
CA ASP A 148 -31.38 8.27 63.94
C ASP A 148 -30.65 8.01 65.28
N ASN A 149 -29.62 8.80 65.58
CA ASN A 149 -28.64 8.52 66.63
C ASN A 149 -28.97 9.23 67.97
N ASP A 150 -29.79 10.29 67.95
CA ASP A 150 -30.34 10.94 69.16
C ASP A 150 -31.82 10.58 69.46
N CYS A 151 -32.54 9.98 68.51
CA CYS A 151 -33.96 9.59 68.58
C CYS A 151 -34.99 10.74 68.57
N ASP A 152 -34.67 11.89 67.97
CA ASP A 152 -35.61 12.97 67.60
C ASP A 152 -36.68 12.51 66.59
N GLY A 153 -36.36 11.53 65.73
CA GLY A 153 -37.25 11.01 64.68
C GLY A 153 -36.94 11.52 63.26
N VAL A 154 -35.89 12.32 63.10
CA VAL A 154 -35.20 12.59 61.83
C VAL A 154 -33.94 11.69 61.75
N ILE A 155 -33.27 11.64 60.60
CA ILE A 155 -32.00 10.92 60.40
C ILE A 155 -31.00 11.92 59.79
N ASP A 156 -29.79 11.98 60.33
CA ASP A 156 -28.66 12.74 59.78
C ASP A 156 -28.94 14.26 59.59
N GLU A 157 -29.74 14.91 60.45
CA GLU A 157 -30.04 16.34 60.29
C GLU A 157 -28.92 17.25 60.80
N ASN A 158 -28.92 18.49 60.29
CA ASN A 158 -27.87 19.50 60.52
C ASN A 158 -26.41 19.14 60.10
N LEU A 159 -26.12 17.89 59.71
CA LEU A 159 -24.79 17.41 59.30
C LEU A 159 -24.40 17.68 57.83
N LYS A 160 -25.28 18.28 57.04
CA LYS A 160 -25.17 18.26 55.57
C LYS A 160 -24.05 19.16 55.04
N ASN A 161 -23.07 18.53 54.42
CA ASN A 161 -22.05 19.22 53.63
C ASN A 161 -22.66 19.70 52.31
N THR A 162 -22.16 20.83 51.79
CA THR A 162 -22.52 21.29 50.45
C THR A 162 -21.49 20.73 49.47
N TYR A 163 -21.97 19.95 48.50
CA TYR A 163 -21.16 19.40 47.41
C TYR A 163 -21.55 20.05 46.08
N TYR A 164 -20.60 20.14 45.18
CA TYR A 164 -20.66 20.81 43.88
C TYR A 164 -20.57 19.76 42.80
N ARG A 165 -21.40 19.87 41.74
CA ARG A 165 -21.40 18.88 40.66
C ARG A 165 -20.04 18.86 39.97
N ASP A 166 -19.57 17.66 39.67
CA ASP A 166 -18.36 17.35 38.92
C ASP A 166 -18.84 16.56 37.67
N SER A 167 -18.69 17.16 36.49
CA SER A 167 -19.28 16.68 35.24
C SER A 167 -18.35 15.81 34.39
N ASP A 168 -17.07 16.15 34.43
CA ASP A 168 -16.02 15.67 33.53
C ASP A 168 -14.94 14.87 34.27
N GLY A 169 -14.87 14.97 35.61
CA GLY A 169 -14.10 14.10 36.48
C GLY A 169 -12.81 14.69 37.04
N ASP A 170 -12.57 15.99 36.88
CA ASP A 170 -11.29 16.63 37.22
C ASP A 170 -11.03 16.82 38.74
N GLY A 171 -12.08 16.69 39.57
CA GLY A 171 -12.04 16.85 41.02
C GLY A 171 -12.35 18.26 41.55
N TYR A 172 -12.58 19.22 40.65
CA TYR A 172 -13.25 20.48 40.89
C TYR A 172 -14.76 20.32 40.58
N GLY A 173 -15.54 21.40 40.70
CA GLY A 173 -16.96 21.31 40.44
C GLY A 173 -17.74 22.62 40.52
N ASN A 174 -18.89 22.64 39.86
CA ASN A 174 -19.60 23.85 39.51
C ASN A 174 -20.18 24.60 40.73
N PRO A 175 -19.75 25.85 41.03
CA PRO A 175 -20.29 26.64 42.14
C PRO A 175 -21.79 26.95 42.03
N SER A 176 -22.39 26.80 40.84
CA SER A 176 -23.82 27.04 40.59
C SER A 176 -24.70 25.79 40.68
N VAL A 177 -24.11 24.58 40.73
CA VAL A 177 -24.85 23.31 40.73
C VAL A 177 -24.53 22.52 42.00
N THR A 178 -25.23 22.86 43.08
CA THR A 178 -24.97 22.31 44.42
C THR A 178 -26.01 21.29 44.87
N THR A 179 -25.57 20.37 45.71
CA THR A 179 -26.42 19.49 46.52
C THR A 179 -25.99 19.53 47.99
N GLN A 180 -26.86 19.12 48.90
CA GLN A 180 -26.58 19.04 50.34
C GLN A 180 -26.89 17.65 50.89
N ASP A 181 -25.84 16.96 51.32
CA ASP A 181 -25.87 15.55 51.71
C ASP A 181 -24.88 15.29 52.86
N CYS A 182 -24.99 14.14 53.52
CA CYS A 182 -24.11 13.74 54.61
C CYS A 182 -22.80 13.11 54.09
N THR A 183 -22.90 12.33 53.00
CA THR A 183 -21.75 11.71 52.31
C THR A 183 -21.67 12.23 50.88
N ARG A 184 -20.46 12.25 50.29
CA ARG A 184 -20.21 12.80 48.94
C ARG A 184 -20.98 12.02 47.87
N PRO A 185 -22.00 12.61 47.20
CA PRO A 185 -22.73 11.92 46.16
C PRO A 185 -21.86 11.63 44.94
N SER A 186 -22.20 10.60 44.17
CA SER A 186 -21.48 10.29 42.91
C SER A 186 -21.69 11.40 41.87
N GLY A 187 -20.60 11.85 41.23
CA GLY A 187 -20.60 13.02 40.33
C GLY A 187 -20.65 14.37 41.05
N TYR A 188 -20.16 14.43 42.30
CA TYR A 188 -20.04 15.66 43.09
C TYR A 188 -18.74 15.67 43.93
N VAL A 189 -18.19 16.86 44.18
CA VAL A 189 -16.99 17.11 44.99
C VAL A 189 -17.23 18.20 46.06
N THR A 190 -16.23 18.44 46.92
CA THR A 190 -16.27 19.53 47.92
C THR A 190 -15.63 20.83 47.44
N ASN A 191 -14.85 20.79 46.35
CA ASN A 191 -14.21 21.97 45.78
C ASN A 191 -15.17 22.67 44.80
N ASN A 192 -15.10 24.00 44.70
CA ASN A 192 -16.10 24.80 43.98
C ASN A 192 -15.53 25.90 43.09
N THR A 193 -14.24 25.80 42.76
CA THR A 193 -13.47 26.86 42.09
C THR A 193 -13.39 26.70 40.58
N ASP A 194 -13.99 25.64 40.04
CA ASP A 194 -14.16 25.31 38.62
C ASP A 194 -14.66 26.49 37.77
N CYS A 195 -14.15 26.58 36.53
CA CYS A 195 -14.56 27.57 35.53
C CYS A 195 -15.38 27.00 34.36
N ASP A 196 -15.28 25.71 34.02
CA ASP A 196 -16.18 25.04 33.06
C ASP A 196 -16.34 23.53 33.36
N ASP A 197 -17.40 23.20 34.12
CA ASP A 197 -18.02 21.88 34.42
C ASP A 197 -18.45 21.09 33.16
N SER A 198 -17.63 21.11 32.11
CA SER A 198 -17.74 20.34 30.88
C SER A 198 -16.42 20.09 30.13
N ASP A 199 -15.28 20.68 30.54
CA ASP A 199 -13.93 20.33 30.05
C ASP A 199 -12.93 20.21 31.22
N ALA A 200 -12.55 18.97 31.56
CA ALA A 200 -11.57 18.63 32.60
C ALA A 200 -10.15 19.20 32.37
N LYS A 201 -9.91 19.93 31.27
CA LYS A 201 -8.68 20.71 31.05
C LYS A 201 -8.79 22.16 31.51
N GLU A 202 -9.98 22.74 31.68
CA GLU A 202 -10.19 24.14 32.08
C GLU A 202 -10.45 24.26 33.59
N HIS A 203 -9.38 24.11 34.38
CA HIS A 203 -9.50 24.07 35.85
C HIS A 203 -8.56 25.04 36.58
N PRO A 204 -8.84 25.38 37.86
CA PRO A 204 -8.00 26.26 38.66
C PRO A 204 -6.54 25.78 38.76
N ASN A 205 -5.61 26.71 38.62
CA ASN A 205 -4.17 26.46 38.57
C ASN A 205 -3.72 25.58 37.39
N GLN A 206 -4.55 25.38 36.36
CA GLN A 206 -4.10 24.70 35.14
C GLN A 206 -2.90 25.44 34.53
N THR A 207 -1.92 24.67 34.08
CA THR A 207 -0.71 25.18 33.42
C THR A 207 -0.82 24.97 31.92
N TRP A 208 -0.87 26.08 31.20
CA TRP A 208 -0.93 26.12 29.75
C TRP A 208 0.45 26.46 29.18
N TYR A 209 0.87 25.75 28.14
CA TYR A 209 2.13 25.90 27.43
C TYR A 209 1.90 26.64 26.12
N LYS A 210 2.80 27.55 25.74
CA LYS A 210 2.70 28.34 24.51
C LYS A 210 3.14 27.52 23.30
N ASP A 211 2.35 27.56 22.24
CA ASP A 211 2.63 27.06 20.89
C ASP A 211 1.86 28.00 19.94
N LEU A 212 2.57 28.70 19.04
CA LEU A 212 2.00 29.75 18.18
C LEU A 212 1.85 29.37 16.71
N ASP A 213 2.61 28.39 16.22
CA ASP A 213 2.59 27.94 14.82
C ASP A 213 2.01 26.53 14.63
N GLY A 214 1.91 25.73 15.69
CA GLY A 214 1.24 24.44 15.71
C GLY A 214 2.12 23.25 15.32
N ASP A 215 3.43 23.28 15.56
CA ASP A 215 4.30 22.10 15.42
C ASP A 215 4.24 21.13 16.63
N GLY A 216 3.59 21.54 17.73
CA GLY A 216 3.43 20.74 18.95
C GLY A 216 4.65 20.78 19.88
N TYR A 217 5.63 21.65 19.65
CA TYR A 217 6.68 21.98 20.60
C TYR A 217 6.32 23.27 21.35
N SER A 218 7.21 23.75 22.22
CA SER A 218 6.98 24.97 23.01
C SER A 218 8.31 25.59 23.40
N ASP A 219 8.43 26.92 23.40
CA ASP A 219 9.60 27.62 23.97
C ASP A 219 9.72 27.45 25.50
N GLY A 220 8.73 26.83 26.14
CA GLY A 220 8.63 26.64 27.59
C GLY A 220 7.96 27.79 28.33
N ALA A 221 7.47 28.82 27.61
CA ALA A 221 6.63 29.86 28.19
C ALA A 221 5.29 29.27 28.63
N THR A 222 4.92 29.52 29.88
CA THR A 222 3.71 28.98 30.48
C THR A 222 2.83 30.08 31.08
N LEU A 223 1.52 29.87 31.02
CA LEU A 223 0.51 30.68 31.72
C LEU A 223 -0.30 29.79 32.65
N VAL A 224 -0.35 30.16 33.92
CA VAL A 224 -1.19 29.47 34.92
C VAL A 224 -2.50 30.24 35.09
N GLN A 225 -3.58 29.73 34.50
CA GLN A 225 -4.93 30.31 34.61
C GLN A 225 -6.00 29.26 34.29
N CYS A 226 -7.26 29.58 34.60
CA CYS A 226 -8.35 28.60 34.60
C CYS A 226 -8.76 28.17 33.18
N THR A 227 -9.10 29.14 32.32
CA THR A 227 -9.59 28.91 30.95
C THR A 227 -8.47 28.97 29.91
N ARG A 228 -8.59 28.23 28.81
CA ARG A 228 -7.57 28.11 27.74
C ARG A 228 -7.27 29.46 27.06
N PRO A 229 -6.01 29.92 27.03
CA PRO A 229 -5.60 31.06 26.21
C PRO A 229 -5.48 30.68 24.73
N ALA A 230 -5.63 31.64 23.82
CA ALA A 230 -5.38 31.38 22.39
C ALA A 230 -3.86 31.25 22.11
N GLY A 231 -3.44 30.24 21.35
CA GLY A 231 -2.03 29.88 21.15
C GLY A 231 -1.40 29.19 22.36
N TYR A 232 -2.21 28.44 23.12
CA TYR A 232 -1.79 27.74 24.33
C TYR A 232 -2.54 26.40 24.51
N TYR A 233 -1.80 25.40 24.98
CA TYR A 233 -2.19 23.98 25.02
C TYR A 233 -1.82 23.34 26.38
N VAL A 234 -2.39 22.18 26.71
CA VAL A 234 -1.97 21.41 27.91
C VAL A 234 -0.77 20.52 27.59
N ALA A 235 -0.05 20.06 28.61
CA ALA A 235 1.13 19.20 28.43
C ALA A 235 0.88 17.88 27.66
N SER A 236 -0.37 17.39 27.63
CA SER A 236 -0.80 16.20 26.88
C SER A 236 -1.40 16.50 25.50
N GLU A 237 -1.27 17.75 25.02
CA GLU A 237 -1.61 18.17 23.66
C GLU A 237 -0.36 18.54 22.84
N LEU A 238 0.84 18.45 23.43
CA LEU A 238 2.12 18.81 22.82
C LEU A 238 3.06 17.59 22.77
N THR A 239 3.87 17.53 21.72
CA THR A 239 5.01 16.61 21.58
C THR A 239 6.12 16.93 22.59
N ALA A 240 6.35 18.22 22.88
CA ALA A 240 7.27 18.64 23.94
C ALA A 240 6.82 19.94 24.63
N THR A 241 6.86 19.94 25.96
CA THR A 241 6.52 21.12 26.80
C THR A 241 7.65 22.16 26.92
N SER A 242 8.79 21.91 26.29
CA SER A 242 9.94 22.83 26.20
C SER A 242 10.92 22.33 25.14
N GLY A 243 11.53 23.24 24.39
CA GLY A 243 12.69 22.93 23.53
C GLY A 243 12.56 23.42 22.09
N ASP A 244 11.42 23.99 21.71
CA ASP A 244 11.28 24.76 20.47
C ASP A 244 12.38 25.83 20.35
N CYS A 245 12.81 26.09 19.13
CA CYS A 245 13.85 27.03 18.77
C CYS A 245 13.38 28.23 17.94
N ASP A 246 12.16 28.23 17.38
CA ASP A 246 11.54 29.42 16.77
C ASP A 246 10.00 29.30 16.68
N ASP A 247 9.36 29.56 17.83
CA ASP A 247 7.90 29.62 18.16
C ASP A 247 7.09 30.65 17.32
N THR A 248 7.37 30.70 16.01
CA THR A 248 6.72 31.46 14.95
C THR A 248 6.82 30.81 13.56
N ASP A 249 7.49 29.66 13.42
CA ASP A 249 7.72 28.95 12.15
C ASP A 249 7.83 27.45 12.39
N GLN A 250 6.73 26.76 12.05
CA GLN A 250 6.45 25.32 12.17
C GLN A 250 7.53 24.37 11.61
N ASN A 251 8.54 24.90 10.91
CA ASN A 251 9.67 24.14 10.33
C ASN A 251 10.97 24.31 11.14
N LYS A 252 10.89 24.76 12.40
CA LYS A 252 12.05 24.97 13.29
C LYS A 252 11.79 24.45 14.72
N HIS A 253 11.60 23.14 14.83
CA HIS A 253 11.66 22.38 16.08
C HIS A 253 12.94 21.50 16.16
N PRO A 254 13.31 20.97 17.36
CA PRO A 254 14.46 20.09 17.54
C PRO A 254 14.50 18.84 16.65
N ASN A 255 13.32 18.34 16.28
CA ASN A 255 13.15 17.13 15.46
C ASN A 255 12.87 17.45 13.98
N GLN A 256 13.12 18.68 13.51
CA GLN A 256 13.00 19.01 12.09
C GLN A 256 14.06 18.25 11.28
N THR A 257 13.61 17.40 10.37
CA THR A 257 14.46 16.74 9.37
C THR A 257 14.74 17.69 8.21
N TRP A 258 16.01 17.79 7.82
CA TRP A 258 16.48 18.51 6.66
C TRP A 258 17.11 17.51 5.68
N TYR A 259 16.77 17.61 4.39
CA TYR A 259 17.28 16.75 3.32
C TYR A 259 18.35 17.49 2.52
N LYS A 260 19.40 16.80 2.08
CA LYS A 260 20.51 17.36 1.29
C LYS A 260 20.04 17.62 -0.14
N ASP A 261 20.48 18.76 -0.68
CA ASP A 261 20.25 19.24 -2.03
C ASP A 261 21.45 20.15 -2.32
N ALA A 262 22.50 19.57 -2.95
CA ALA A 262 23.84 20.14 -2.94
C ALA A 262 24.25 20.86 -4.24
N ASP A 263 23.68 20.48 -5.38
CA ASP A 263 23.80 21.22 -6.65
C ASP A 263 22.65 22.24 -6.85
N GLY A 264 21.44 21.93 -6.37
CA GLY A 264 20.29 22.83 -6.32
C GLY A 264 19.11 22.46 -7.24
N ASP A 265 19.04 21.24 -7.77
CA ASP A 265 18.02 20.78 -8.72
C ASP A 265 16.61 20.56 -8.12
N LEU A 266 16.49 20.50 -6.79
CA LEU A 266 15.31 20.18 -5.98
C LEU A 266 14.99 18.68 -5.77
N TYR A 267 15.92 17.77 -6.00
CA TYR A 267 15.84 16.37 -5.60
C TYR A 267 16.80 16.12 -4.41
N SER A 268 17.07 14.85 -4.07
CA SER A 268 17.90 14.48 -2.90
C SER A 268 18.32 13.00 -2.96
N ASP A 269 19.56 12.69 -2.57
CA ASP A 269 20.06 11.31 -2.44
C ASP A 269 19.48 10.57 -1.22
N GLY A 270 18.62 11.23 -0.43
CA GLY A 270 18.08 10.74 0.83
C GLY A 270 18.93 11.07 2.06
N THR A 271 20.13 11.63 1.89
CA THR A 271 20.98 12.13 2.98
C THR A 271 20.24 13.21 3.74
N ASN A 272 19.94 12.94 5.01
CA ASN A 272 19.18 13.84 5.85
C ASN A 272 19.79 14.00 7.24
N THR A 273 19.41 15.08 7.93
CA THR A 273 19.89 15.38 9.29
C THR A 273 18.85 16.16 10.09
N THR A 274 18.73 15.87 11.39
CA THR A 274 17.80 16.55 12.29
C THR A 274 18.47 17.73 13.01
N SER A 275 17.85 18.91 12.95
CA SER A 275 18.43 20.14 13.49
C SER A 275 17.41 21.25 13.70
N CYS A 276 17.56 22.00 14.79
CA CYS A 276 16.88 23.27 15.08
C CYS A 276 17.02 24.34 13.97
N THR A 277 18.07 24.27 13.15
CA THR A 277 18.36 25.28 12.13
C THR A 277 18.86 24.63 10.84
N ARG A 278 18.30 25.06 9.71
CA ARG A 278 18.67 24.66 8.34
C ARG A 278 20.20 24.64 8.14
N PRO A 279 20.81 23.46 7.87
CA PRO A 279 22.19 23.38 7.44
C PRO A 279 22.37 23.98 6.02
N PRO A 280 23.56 24.48 5.64
CA PRO A 280 23.82 24.92 4.27
C PRO A 280 23.80 23.74 3.29
N GLY A 281 23.11 23.87 2.14
CA GLY A 281 22.93 22.78 1.17
C GLY A 281 21.85 21.77 1.58
N TYR A 282 20.87 22.20 2.37
CA TYR A 282 19.75 21.38 2.82
C TYR A 282 18.41 22.14 2.75
N LYS A 283 17.34 21.39 2.56
CA LYS A 283 15.94 21.82 2.36
C LYS A 283 14.99 21.10 3.33
N VAL A 284 13.76 21.59 3.49
CA VAL A 284 12.66 20.72 4.02
C VAL A 284 12.01 19.94 2.88
N ALA A 285 11.33 18.84 3.19
CA ALA A 285 10.63 18.01 2.20
C ALA A 285 9.66 18.79 1.29
N LEU A 286 9.04 19.86 1.81
CA LEU A 286 8.11 20.72 1.05
C LEU A 286 8.80 21.72 0.08
N GLU A 287 10.13 21.82 0.13
CA GLU A 287 10.94 22.64 -0.80
C GLU A 287 11.60 21.82 -1.91
N LEU A 288 11.36 20.50 -1.93
CA LEU A 288 11.90 19.54 -2.90
C LEU A 288 10.79 18.96 -3.77
N THR A 289 11.16 18.49 -4.96
CA THR A 289 10.34 17.66 -5.85
C THR A 289 10.30 16.22 -5.33
N ALA A 290 11.44 15.69 -4.88
CA ALA A 290 11.55 14.40 -4.20
C ALA A 290 12.58 14.46 -3.05
N ILE A 291 12.38 13.63 -2.02
CA ILE A 291 13.28 13.53 -0.85
C ILE A 291 14.27 12.36 -0.92
N VAL A 292 14.18 11.58 -2.00
CA VAL A 292 15.00 10.43 -2.38
C VAL A 292 14.93 10.31 -3.91
N GLY A 293 15.88 9.61 -4.53
CA GLY A 293 15.83 9.23 -5.95
C GLY A 293 16.80 9.99 -6.87
N ASP A 294 17.45 11.04 -6.37
CA ASP A 294 18.63 11.60 -7.02
C ASP A 294 19.78 10.60 -6.93
N CYS A 295 20.35 10.23 -8.09
CA CYS A 295 21.46 9.30 -8.19
C CYS A 295 22.84 10.00 -8.25
N ASN A 296 22.90 11.33 -8.35
CA ASN A 296 24.13 12.13 -8.28
C ASN A 296 23.92 13.57 -7.74
N ASP A 297 23.65 13.69 -6.43
CA ASP A 297 23.50 14.94 -5.63
C ASP A 297 24.82 15.75 -5.51
N ASN A 298 25.36 16.08 -6.68
CA ASN A 298 26.49 16.93 -7.03
C ASN A 298 26.41 17.45 -8.49
N ASP A 299 25.55 16.89 -9.36
CA ASP A 299 25.36 17.32 -10.75
C ASP A 299 23.88 17.31 -11.18
N ALA A 300 23.27 18.49 -11.12
CA ALA A 300 21.87 18.78 -11.46
C ALA A 300 21.41 18.42 -12.90
N ALA A 301 22.29 17.87 -13.74
CA ALA A 301 21.90 17.19 -14.98
C ALA A 301 21.19 15.85 -14.69
N ILE A 302 21.73 15.04 -13.78
CA ILE A 302 21.38 13.64 -13.55
C ILE A 302 20.32 13.54 -12.43
N LYS A 303 19.06 13.21 -12.75
CA LYS A 303 17.93 13.20 -11.79
C LYS A 303 16.67 12.52 -12.36
N PRO A 304 15.72 12.06 -11.51
CA PRO A 304 14.43 11.48 -11.91
C PRO A 304 13.67 12.21 -13.03
N GLY A 305 13.62 11.57 -14.20
CA GLY A 305 12.79 11.99 -15.34
C GLY A 305 13.35 13.15 -16.17
N VAL A 306 14.65 13.15 -16.45
CA VAL A 306 15.16 13.68 -17.73
C VAL A 306 15.01 12.62 -18.84
N ALA A 307 15.43 12.97 -20.06
CA ALA A 307 15.71 11.99 -21.10
C ALA A 307 17.21 11.64 -21.09
N GLU A 308 17.57 10.47 -21.59
CA GLU A 308 18.95 9.99 -21.65
C GLU A 308 19.79 10.67 -22.75
N VAL A 309 21.03 10.20 -22.90
CA VAL A 309 22.04 10.68 -23.85
C VAL A 309 22.83 9.46 -24.37
N CYS A 310 22.43 8.84 -25.49
CA CYS A 310 23.06 7.61 -26.02
C CYS A 310 24.60 7.61 -25.92
N GLY A 311 25.15 6.54 -25.35
CA GLY A 311 26.58 6.23 -25.37
C GLY A 311 27.44 7.02 -24.37
N ASP A 312 26.85 7.71 -23.39
CA ASP A 312 27.60 8.35 -22.31
C ASP A 312 27.86 7.39 -21.13
N GLY A 313 27.05 6.33 -21.01
CA GLY A 313 27.21 5.23 -20.06
C GLY A 313 26.77 5.57 -18.64
N ILE A 314 25.90 6.57 -18.48
CA ILE A 314 25.37 7.07 -17.20
C ILE A 314 23.84 7.00 -17.24
N ASP A 315 23.26 6.43 -16.17
CA ASP A 315 21.84 6.55 -15.79
C ASP A 315 21.50 8.03 -15.56
N ASN A 316 21.13 8.79 -16.60
CA ASN A 316 20.89 10.24 -16.52
C ASN A 316 19.56 10.54 -15.82
N ASN A 317 18.54 9.71 -16.02
CA ASN A 317 17.20 9.88 -15.46
C ASN A 317 16.96 9.12 -14.14
N CYS A 318 17.94 8.38 -13.61
CA CYS A 318 17.91 7.67 -12.33
C CYS A 318 16.88 6.51 -12.22
N ASN A 319 16.42 5.92 -13.33
CA ASN A 319 15.53 4.74 -13.35
C ASN A 319 16.28 3.41 -13.05
N ASN A 320 17.62 3.42 -12.96
CA ASN A 320 18.55 2.28 -12.81
C ASN A 320 18.84 1.52 -14.11
N GLN A 321 18.83 2.24 -15.22
CA GLN A 321 18.98 1.74 -16.59
C GLN A 321 20.16 2.58 -17.18
N ILE A 322 20.66 2.28 -18.38
CA ILE A 322 21.82 3.01 -18.92
C ILE A 322 21.55 3.33 -20.38
N ASP A 323 21.67 4.62 -20.71
CA ASP A 323 21.56 5.25 -22.03
C ASP A 323 20.13 5.28 -22.66
N GLU A 324 19.18 4.44 -22.21
CA GLU A 324 17.87 4.04 -22.79
C GLU A 324 16.93 4.99 -23.59
N ALA A 325 16.11 4.39 -24.51
CA ALA A 325 14.79 4.82 -25.03
C ALA A 325 14.25 3.96 -26.23
N THR A 326 13.34 4.46 -27.11
CA THR A 326 12.12 3.72 -27.51
C THR A 326 11.79 3.42 -29.07
N ASP A 327 10.99 2.36 -29.50
CA ASP A 327 10.55 1.78 -30.88
C ASP A 327 9.12 2.07 -31.53
N SER A 328 8.95 2.95 -32.53
CA SER A 328 7.65 3.61 -32.83
C SER A 328 6.75 3.01 -33.90
N ASP A 329 7.29 2.13 -34.73
CA ASP A 329 6.50 1.33 -35.65
C ASP A 329 6.21 -0.09 -35.10
N GLY A 330 6.89 -0.48 -34.01
CA GLY A 330 6.56 -1.57 -33.12
C GLY A 330 7.12 -2.92 -33.55
N ASP A 331 8.37 -2.96 -34.02
CA ASP A 331 9.01 -4.18 -34.53
C ASP A 331 10.01 -4.86 -33.58
N GLY A 332 10.50 -4.15 -32.57
CA GLY A 332 11.45 -4.65 -31.59
C GLY A 332 12.85 -4.01 -31.63
N TYR A 333 12.99 -2.86 -32.30
CA TYR A 333 14.17 -2.00 -32.37
C TYR A 333 13.75 -0.53 -32.32
N GLY A 334 14.38 0.27 -31.46
CA GLY A 334 13.93 1.64 -31.19
C GLY A 334 14.88 2.59 -30.48
N ALA A 335 15.10 3.70 -31.12
CA ALA A 335 16.01 4.73 -30.73
C ALA A 335 17.63 4.54 -30.77
N CYS A 336 18.41 3.53 -30.32
CA CYS A 336 19.90 3.32 -30.64
C CYS A 336 20.57 2.07 -31.45
N ASP A 337 19.94 0.95 -31.95
CA ASP A 337 20.26 -0.05 -33.10
C ASP A 337 19.57 -0.08 -34.61
N ASP A 338 18.31 0.34 -35.02
CA ASP A 338 17.51 0.68 -36.32
C ASP A 338 17.31 2.18 -36.82
N CYS A 339 17.17 2.50 -38.10
CA CYS A 339 17.72 3.70 -38.76
C CYS A 339 16.90 5.21 -39.11
N ASN A 340 15.66 4.58 -38.73
CA ASN A 340 14.19 4.64 -39.11
C ASN A 340 13.09 4.98 -38.03
N ASP A 341 12.67 4.04 -37.15
CA ASP A 341 11.60 4.13 -36.12
C ASP A 341 10.16 4.38 -36.58
N ASN A 342 9.99 4.73 -37.85
CA ASN A 342 8.73 5.23 -38.41
C ASN A 342 8.16 4.30 -39.50
N ASP A 343 8.82 3.15 -39.75
CA ASP A 343 8.62 2.26 -40.90
C ASP A 343 9.27 0.87 -40.71
N ASN A 344 8.60 -0.01 -39.92
CA ASN A 344 8.85 -1.44 -39.56
C ASN A 344 9.09 -2.46 -40.70
N THR A 345 9.69 -2.00 -41.78
CA THR A 345 10.32 -2.79 -42.84
C THR A 345 11.82 -2.55 -42.89
N VAL A 346 12.33 -1.84 -41.89
CA VAL A 346 13.67 -1.30 -41.78
C VAL A 346 14.04 -1.51 -40.31
N TYR A 347 15.07 -2.33 -40.04
CA TYR A 347 15.59 -2.69 -38.70
C TYR A 347 16.78 -3.66 -38.81
N PRO A 348 17.64 -3.79 -37.76
CA PRO A 348 18.82 -4.67 -37.73
C PRO A 348 18.55 -6.12 -38.13
N GLY A 349 19.09 -6.50 -39.28
CA GLY A 349 18.95 -7.85 -39.83
C GLY A 349 17.55 -8.17 -40.36
N ALA A 350 16.87 -7.19 -40.96
CA ALA A 350 15.75 -7.41 -41.89
C ALA A 350 16.20 -8.13 -43.19
N THR A 351 15.77 -7.67 -44.38
CA THR A 351 16.14 -8.25 -45.69
C THR A 351 15.81 -7.28 -46.82
N GLU A 352 16.80 -6.95 -47.67
CA GLU A 352 16.66 -6.00 -48.79
C GLU A 352 15.65 -6.37 -49.88
N VAL A 353 15.09 -5.34 -50.54
CA VAL A 353 13.95 -5.47 -51.47
C VAL A 353 13.87 -4.45 -52.64
N CYS A 354 14.97 -4.11 -53.32
CA CYS A 354 15.00 -3.28 -54.56
C CYS A 354 14.01 -2.09 -54.55
N ASP A 355 14.05 -1.26 -53.52
CA ASP A 355 13.18 -0.07 -53.40
C ASP A 355 13.92 1.26 -53.15
N GLY A 356 15.26 1.21 -53.06
CA GLY A 356 16.12 2.37 -52.84
C GLY A 356 16.10 2.88 -51.41
N LYS A 357 15.78 1.99 -50.47
CA LYS A 357 16.12 2.07 -49.06
C LYS A 357 17.21 1.02 -48.76
N ASP A 358 17.23 0.65 -47.49
CA ASP A 358 18.33 0.29 -46.65
C ASP A 358 17.60 -0.47 -45.52
N ASN A 359 17.21 -1.74 -45.74
CA ASN A 359 16.17 -2.41 -44.94
C ASN A 359 16.72 -3.18 -43.74
N ASP A 360 17.78 -3.95 -43.87
CA ASP A 360 18.39 -4.67 -42.74
C ASP A 360 19.28 -3.77 -41.85
N CYS A 361 19.29 -2.48 -42.20
CA CYS A 361 20.04 -1.40 -41.61
C CYS A 361 21.59 -1.54 -41.72
N ASP A 362 22.15 -2.41 -42.57
CA ASP A 362 23.61 -2.73 -42.64
C ASP A 362 24.61 -1.71 -43.24
N LEU A 363 24.18 -0.46 -43.33
CA LEU A 363 24.78 0.70 -43.99
C LEU A 363 24.89 0.54 -45.54
N LEU A 364 24.15 -0.41 -46.15
CA LEU A 364 24.07 -0.69 -47.60
C LEU A 364 22.64 -0.65 -48.18
N VAL A 365 22.54 -0.15 -49.42
CA VAL A 365 21.32 -0.03 -50.23
C VAL A 365 21.18 -1.20 -51.20
N ASP A 366 20.08 -1.96 -51.12
CA ASP A 366 19.67 -2.96 -52.12
C ASP A 366 20.79 -3.97 -52.54
N GLU A 367 21.58 -4.54 -51.62
CA GLU A 367 22.69 -5.45 -51.97
C GLU A 367 22.27 -6.93 -52.21
N GLY A 368 23.19 -7.75 -52.70
CA GLY A 368 22.95 -9.19 -52.93
C GLY A 368 22.14 -9.55 -54.20
N PHE A 369 21.82 -8.58 -55.06
CA PHE A 369 21.08 -8.76 -56.33
C PHE A 369 21.97 -8.86 -57.59
N ASP A 370 23.26 -9.15 -57.43
CA ASP A 370 24.22 -9.55 -58.47
C ASP A 370 24.93 -10.84 -58.00
N VAL A 371 24.37 -12.01 -58.33
CA VAL A 371 24.78 -13.30 -57.72
C VAL A 371 25.99 -13.94 -58.41
N ASP A 372 26.38 -13.48 -59.60
CA ASP A 372 27.56 -13.95 -60.33
C ASP A 372 28.67 -12.90 -60.57
N SER A 373 28.40 -11.63 -60.23
CA SER A 373 29.32 -10.49 -60.22
C SER A 373 29.77 -10.01 -61.61
N ASP A 374 28.88 -10.00 -62.60
CA ASP A 374 29.15 -9.47 -63.94
C ASP A 374 28.80 -7.99 -64.14
N GLY A 375 28.04 -7.41 -63.19
CA GLY A 375 27.65 -5.99 -63.19
C GLY A 375 26.31 -5.67 -63.86
N TYR A 376 25.50 -6.68 -64.19
CA TYR A 376 24.06 -6.53 -64.46
C TYR A 376 23.25 -7.23 -63.35
N THR A 377 22.04 -6.73 -63.08
CA THR A 377 21.19 -7.23 -61.97
C THR A 377 19.79 -7.62 -62.43
N THR A 378 19.12 -8.49 -61.66
CA THR A 378 17.67 -8.69 -61.81
C THR A 378 16.82 -7.41 -61.64
N CYS A 379 17.35 -6.33 -61.05
CA CYS A 379 16.66 -5.06 -60.84
C CYS A 379 16.99 -3.97 -61.89
N ASP A 380 17.84 -4.28 -62.90
CA ASP A 380 18.28 -3.32 -63.90
C ASP A 380 17.20 -2.82 -64.88
N SER A 381 17.46 -1.67 -65.50
CA SER A 381 16.49 -1.02 -66.38
C SER A 381 17.13 -0.25 -67.55
N PRO A 382 16.75 -0.53 -68.81
CA PRO A 382 15.46 -1.08 -69.24
C PRO A 382 15.41 -2.58 -69.52
N LEU A 383 16.56 -3.27 -69.43
CA LEU A 383 16.69 -4.73 -69.56
C LEU A 383 17.41 -5.20 -68.30
N PRO A 384 16.75 -5.97 -67.41
CA PRO A 384 17.43 -6.64 -66.30
C PRO A 384 18.17 -7.87 -66.81
N ASP A 385 18.98 -8.48 -65.94
CA ASP A 385 19.56 -9.77 -66.23
C ASP A 385 18.50 -10.88 -66.45
N CYS A 386 18.82 -11.87 -67.27
CA CYS A 386 17.94 -13.00 -67.60
C CYS A 386 18.41 -14.38 -67.10
N ASP A 387 19.65 -14.53 -66.63
CA ASP A 387 20.13 -15.66 -65.80
C ASP A 387 21.31 -15.21 -64.89
N ASP A 388 20.97 -14.36 -63.89
CA ASP A 388 21.72 -13.75 -62.77
C ASP A 388 22.63 -14.70 -61.94
N THR A 389 22.79 -15.95 -62.39
CA THR A 389 23.67 -16.97 -61.81
C THR A 389 24.72 -17.50 -62.82
N ASN A 390 24.89 -16.80 -63.95
CA ASN A 390 25.78 -17.12 -65.05
C ASN A 390 26.16 -15.87 -65.89
N ALA A 391 27.25 -15.21 -65.47
CA ALA A 391 28.01 -14.06 -66.02
C ALA A 391 28.37 -14.04 -67.53
N SER A 392 27.68 -14.81 -68.35
CA SER A 392 27.78 -14.89 -69.81
C SER A 392 26.40 -14.95 -70.47
N ILE A 393 25.33 -14.63 -69.72
CA ILE A 393 23.94 -14.52 -70.18
C ILE A 393 23.37 -13.20 -69.63
N ASN A 394 23.76 -12.06 -70.22
CA ASN A 394 23.42 -10.72 -69.73
C ASN A 394 23.09 -9.76 -70.89
N PRO A 395 22.41 -8.60 -70.64
CA PRO A 395 22.06 -7.62 -71.67
C PRO A 395 23.21 -6.98 -72.46
N GLY A 396 24.48 -7.29 -72.14
CA GLY A 396 25.69 -6.79 -72.80
C GLY A 396 26.51 -7.84 -73.57
N ALA A 397 26.13 -9.12 -73.55
CA ALA A 397 26.91 -10.21 -74.14
C ALA A 397 26.83 -10.31 -75.69
N ASP A 398 27.70 -11.12 -76.28
CA ASP A 398 27.65 -11.56 -77.69
C ASP A 398 27.05 -12.98 -77.78
N GLU A 399 26.19 -13.24 -78.77
CA GLU A 399 25.47 -14.52 -78.99
C GLU A 399 26.40 -15.73 -79.27
N VAL A 400 26.27 -16.79 -78.47
CA VAL A 400 27.10 -18.00 -78.48
C VAL A 400 26.49 -19.09 -79.39
N CYS A 401 26.58 -18.84 -80.69
CA CYS A 401 25.97 -19.63 -81.77
C CYS A 401 26.04 -21.16 -81.58
N GLY A 402 24.89 -21.76 -81.27
CA GLY A 402 24.62 -23.20 -81.27
C GLY A 402 24.31 -23.82 -79.91
N ASP A 403 24.26 -23.03 -78.82
CA ASP A 403 23.91 -23.52 -77.49
C ASP A 403 22.38 -23.58 -77.23
N GLY A 404 21.61 -22.75 -77.94
CA GLY A 404 20.15 -22.62 -77.80
C GLY A 404 19.68 -21.69 -76.68
N ILE A 405 20.54 -20.79 -76.22
CA ILE A 405 20.32 -19.78 -75.18
C ILE A 405 20.14 -18.40 -75.85
N ASP A 406 19.61 -17.44 -75.10
CA ASP A 406 19.52 -16.01 -75.46
C ASP A 406 20.61 -15.31 -74.63
N ASN A 407 21.86 -15.33 -75.09
CA ASN A 407 23.00 -14.90 -74.27
C ASN A 407 22.98 -13.39 -74.04
N ASN A 408 22.43 -12.61 -74.98
CA ASN A 408 22.38 -11.15 -74.90
C ASN A 408 21.05 -10.58 -74.34
N CYS A 409 20.15 -11.44 -73.87
CA CYS A 409 18.82 -11.11 -73.36
C CYS A 409 17.95 -10.22 -74.30
N ASP A 410 18.08 -10.35 -75.63
CA ASP A 410 17.38 -9.48 -76.61
C ASP A 410 16.11 -10.07 -77.28
N ASP A 411 15.68 -11.28 -76.84
CA ASP A 411 14.62 -12.17 -77.37
C ASP A 411 15.04 -12.97 -78.65
N LEU A 412 16.33 -13.11 -79.02
CA LEU A 412 16.77 -13.63 -80.35
C LEU A 412 17.82 -14.78 -80.41
N ILE A 413 17.62 -15.85 -79.64
CA ILE A 413 18.37 -17.15 -79.72
C ILE A 413 18.88 -17.55 -81.13
N ASP A 414 20.20 -17.79 -81.24
CA ASP A 414 20.91 -18.48 -82.34
C ASP A 414 20.79 -17.86 -83.77
N PRO A 415 21.33 -16.65 -84.02
CA PRO A 415 21.43 -16.09 -85.37
C PRO A 415 22.57 -16.73 -86.21
N PRO A 416 22.32 -17.19 -87.45
CA PRO A 416 23.35 -17.88 -88.25
C PRO A 416 24.44 -16.95 -88.81
N GLY A 417 25.70 -17.38 -88.69
CA GLY A 417 26.91 -16.63 -89.06
C GLY A 417 27.22 -16.50 -90.55
N ILE A 418 28.49 -16.16 -90.84
CA ILE A 418 29.04 -15.92 -92.19
C ILE A 418 30.28 -16.80 -92.37
N ASP A 419 30.43 -17.37 -93.57
CA ASP A 419 31.63 -18.00 -94.11
C ASP A 419 32.51 -16.90 -94.76
N ALA A 420 33.68 -16.61 -94.17
CA ALA A 420 34.53 -15.48 -94.59
C ALA A 420 35.69 -15.82 -95.55
N ASP A 421 36.25 -17.04 -95.50
CA ASP A 421 37.37 -17.43 -96.36
C ASP A 421 37.05 -18.41 -97.51
N LEU A 422 35.87 -19.04 -97.46
CA LEU A 422 35.30 -19.94 -98.46
C LEU A 422 35.93 -21.35 -98.55
N ASP A 423 36.47 -21.90 -97.45
CA ASP A 423 36.83 -23.31 -97.33
C ASP A 423 35.60 -24.25 -97.45
N GLY A 424 34.47 -23.89 -96.83
CA GLY A 424 33.21 -24.63 -96.83
C GLY A 424 32.59 -24.93 -95.46
N TYR A 425 33.27 -24.59 -94.36
CA TYR A 425 32.67 -24.36 -93.04
C TYR A 425 32.19 -22.90 -92.91
N ASP A 426 31.60 -22.53 -91.78
CA ASP A 426 31.20 -21.15 -91.46
C ASP A 426 31.60 -20.82 -90.01
N ALA A 427 31.57 -19.54 -89.62
CA ALA A 427 32.01 -19.08 -88.30
C ALA A 427 31.29 -19.68 -87.08
N CYS A 428 30.25 -20.50 -87.26
CA CYS A 428 29.61 -21.27 -86.19
C CYS A 428 30.19 -22.71 -86.04
N VAL A 429 31.12 -23.11 -86.91
CA VAL A 429 31.68 -24.47 -87.00
C VAL A 429 33.20 -24.48 -87.21
N ASP A 430 33.75 -23.47 -87.87
CA ASP A 430 35.20 -23.30 -88.01
C ASP A 430 35.80 -22.57 -86.79
N CYS A 431 36.92 -23.07 -86.27
CA CYS A 431 37.64 -22.44 -85.18
C CYS A 431 38.56 -21.29 -85.62
N ASN A 432 38.79 -21.12 -86.94
CA ASN A 432 39.26 -19.88 -87.55
C ASN A 432 38.78 -19.74 -89.01
N ASP A 433 37.52 -19.31 -89.17
CA ASP A 433 36.82 -18.93 -90.43
C ASP A 433 37.55 -17.92 -91.36
N THR A 434 38.77 -17.49 -91.00
CA THR A 434 39.62 -16.61 -91.81
C THR A 434 40.93 -17.23 -92.30
N ASP A 435 41.25 -18.48 -91.92
CA ASP A 435 42.44 -19.22 -92.39
C ASP A 435 42.23 -20.75 -92.39
N GLY A 436 41.53 -21.27 -93.41
CA GLY A 436 41.20 -22.68 -93.70
C GLY A 436 42.40 -23.59 -94.01
N ALA A 437 43.54 -23.34 -93.38
CA ALA A 437 44.47 -24.39 -92.93
C ALA A 437 44.08 -24.93 -91.54
N ILE A 438 43.32 -24.15 -90.76
CA ILE A 438 42.66 -24.49 -89.50
C ILE A 438 41.21 -24.83 -89.86
N HIS A 439 40.76 -26.06 -89.59
CA HIS A 439 39.38 -26.49 -89.83
C HIS A 439 39.14 -27.86 -89.16
N PRO A 440 37.88 -28.30 -88.93
CA PRO A 440 37.55 -29.64 -88.43
C PRO A 440 38.27 -30.79 -89.17
N GLY A 441 39.27 -31.41 -88.52
CA GLY A 441 40.04 -32.56 -89.02
C GLY A 441 41.33 -32.27 -89.79
N ALA A 442 42.05 -31.17 -89.50
CA ALA A 442 43.40 -30.89 -89.99
C ALA A 442 44.51 -31.74 -89.31
N THR A 443 45.69 -31.18 -88.97
CA THR A 443 46.82 -31.89 -88.34
C THR A 443 47.82 -30.94 -87.65
N GLU A 444 48.03 -31.15 -86.35
CA GLU A 444 48.76 -30.24 -85.46
C GLU A 444 50.25 -30.05 -85.70
N VAL A 445 50.74 -28.86 -85.30
CA VAL A 445 52.14 -28.44 -85.28
C VAL A 445 52.34 -27.34 -84.23
N CYS A 446 53.29 -27.48 -83.28
CA CYS A 446 53.57 -26.48 -82.22
C CYS A 446 53.65 -25.02 -82.71
N ASP A 447 52.49 -24.36 -82.73
CA ASP A 447 52.27 -22.94 -82.98
C ASP A 447 51.16 -22.33 -82.11
N GLY A 448 50.55 -23.12 -81.21
CA GLY A 448 49.58 -22.67 -80.22
C GLY A 448 48.14 -22.60 -80.71
N VAL A 449 47.83 -23.21 -81.85
CA VAL A 449 46.49 -23.25 -82.44
C VAL A 449 46.01 -24.70 -82.53
N ASP A 450 44.77 -24.97 -82.11
CA ASP A 450 44.04 -26.20 -82.47
C ASP A 450 43.77 -26.15 -83.98
N ASN A 451 44.66 -26.72 -84.78
CA ASN A 451 44.54 -26.71 -86.23
C ASN A 451 43.34 -27.57 -86.67
N ASN A 452 43.00 -28.63 -85.93
CA ASN A 452 41.98 -29.61 -86.33
C ASN A 452 40.57 -29.38 -85.74
N CYS A 453 40.38 -28.33 -84.95
CA CYS A 453 39.14 -27.98 -84.24
C CYS A 453 38.51 -29.14 -83.41
N ASP A 454 39.31 -30.05 -82.82
CA ASP A 454 38.79 -31.07 -81.86
C ASP A 454 38.81 -30.65 -80.39
N LYS A 455 39.29 -29.42 -80.13
CA LYS A 455 39.47 -28.76 -78.83
C LYS A 455 40.71 -29.24 -78.05
N SER A 456 41.67 -29.86 -78.75
CA SER A 456 43.04 -30.11 -78.30
C SER A 456 43.99 -29.14 -79.01
N ILE A 457 44.90 -28.50 -78.29
CA ILE A 457 45.98 -27.69 -78.88
C ILE A 457 47.28 -28.49 -78.72
N ASP A 458 48.02 -28.67 -79.82
CA ASP A 458 49.37 -29.23 -79.83
C ASP A 458 49.53 -30.57 -79.07
N GLU A 459 48.65 -31.55 -79.29
CA GLU A 459 48.72 -32.80 -78.52
C GLU A 459 49.90 -33.72 -78.91
N GLY A 460 50.55 -34.31 -77.90
CA GLY A 460 51.63 -35.29 -78.07
C GLY A 460 53.04 -34.79 -77.79
N PHE A 461 53.20 -33.62 -77.15
CA PHE A 461 54.49 -32.99 -76.85
C PHE A 461 54.90 -32.97 -75.36
N ASP A 462 54.11 -33.59 -74.46
CA ASP A 462 54.45 -33.93 -73.07
C ASP A 462 55.04 -35.36 -73.02
N VAL A 463 56.17 -35.54 -72.33
CA VAL A 463 56.94 -36.80 -72.28
C VAL A 463 56.87 -37.52 -70.92
N ASP A 464 56.76 -36.80 -69.80
CA ASP A 464 56.81 -37.38 -68.44
C ASP A 464 55.45 -37.39 -67.70
N GLY A 465 54.49 -36.57 -68.16
CA GLY A 465 53.09 -36.56 -67.76
C GLY A 465 52.69 -35.47 -66.77
N ASP A 466 53.46 -34.38 -66.66
CA ASP A 466 53.20 -33.27 -65.72
C ASP A 466 52.31 -32.14 -66.24
N THR A 467 51.91 -32.21 -67.53
CA THR A 467 51.14 -31.23 -68.32
C THR A 467 51.88 -30.01 -68.88
N TYR A 468 53.16 -29.81 -68.60
CA TYR A 468 54.01 -28.79 -69.23
C TYR A 468 54.82 -29.42 -70.37
N THR A 469 54.51 -29.04 -71.61
CA THR A 469 55.22 -29.57 -72.78
C THR A 469 56.55 -28.86 -73.02
N THR A 470 57.46 -29.50 -73.78
CA THR A 470 58.58 -28.80 -74.46
C THR A 470 58.21 -27.51 -75.22
N CYS A 471 56.95 -27.35 -75.66
CA CYS A 471 56.45 -26.14 -76.33
C CYS A 471 55.87 -25.11 -75.33
N SER A 472 55.49 -25.53 -74.11
CA SER A 472 54.84 -24.73 -73.05
C SER A 472 55.82 -24.06 -72.09
N GLY A 473 57.13 -24.08 -72.37
CA GLY A 473 58.15 -23.44 -71.54
C GLY A 473 58.66 -24.26 -70.36
N ASP A 474 58.40 -25.57 -70.31
CA ASP A 474 59.07 -26.47 -69.37
C ASP A 474 60.60 -26.34 -69.52
N CYS A 475 61.28 -26.11 -68.40
CA CYS A 475 62.73 -25.97 -68.36
C CYS A 475 63.49 -27.32 -68.08
N ASP A 476 62.80 -28.43 -67.78
CA ASP A 476 63.27 -29.83 -67.86
C ASP A 476 62.10 -30.85 -68.06
N ASP A 477 61.67 -31.04 -69.32
CA ASP A 477 60.67 -32.02 -69.90
C ASP A 477 60.93 -33.52 -69.58
N THR A 478 61.73 -33.81 -68.55
CA THR A 478 61.93 -35.13 -67.97
C THR A 478 61.77 -35.16 -66.44
N ASN A 479 61.29 -34.07 -65.83
CA ASN A 479 61.17 -33.93 -64.37
C ASN A 479 60.03 -32.98 -63.94
N ALA A 480 58.83 -33.56 -63.80
CA ALA A 480 57.55 -33.08 -63.27
C ALA A 480 57.49 -32.21 -61.97
N SER A 481 58.47 -31.34 -61.70
CA SER A 481 58.55 -30.48 -60.50
C SER A 481 59.43 -29.24 -60.71
N ILE A 482 59.74 -28.87 -61.97
CA ILE A 482 60.46 -27.66 -62.35
C ILE A 482 59.78 -27.12 -63.61
N ASN A 483 58.66 -26.42 -63.44
CA ASN A 483 57.78 -26.00 -64.53
C ASN A 483 57.09 -24.67 -64.22
N PRO A 484 56.53 -23.94 -65.21
CA PRO A 484 55.85 -22.67 -64.98
C PRO A 484 54.62 -22.66 -64.05
N GLY A 485 54.16 -23.81 -63.55
CA GLY A 485 52.96 -23.94 -62.71
C GLY A 485 53.19 -23.99 -61.21
N VAL A 486 54.42 -24.17 -60.73
CA VAL A 486 54.71 -24.18 -59.28
C VAL A 486 54.96 -22.77 -58.75
N PRO A 487 54.44 -22.37 -57.57
CA PRO A 487 54.77 -21.06 -56.99
C PRO A 487 56.22 -20.96 -56.50
N GLU A 488 56.76 -19.74 -56.46
CA GLU A 488 58.08 -19.47 -55.89
C GLU A 488 58.09 -19.66 -54.36
N GLU A 489 58.82 -20.66 -53.86
CA GLU A 489 59.02 -20.90 -52.42
C GLU A 489 60.01 -19.88 -51.82
N CYS A 490 59.52 -18.65 -51.63
CA CYS A 490 60.10 -17.51 -50.90
C CYS A 490 61.50 -17.74 -50.28
N GLY A 491 62.54 -17.66 -51.12
CA GLY A 491 63.95 -17.67 -50.73
C GLY A 491 64.73 -18.99 -50.87
N ASP A 492 64.27 -19.98 -51.64
CA ASP A 492 65.04 -21.21 -51.91
C ASP A 492 66.22 -21.02 -52.92
N GLY A 493 66.06 -20.10 -53.88
CA GLY A 493 67.06 -19.72 -54.87
C GLY A 493 67.13 -20.58 -56.14
N ILE A 494 66.07 -21.33 -56.45
CA ILE A 494 65.81 -21.92 -57.76
C ILE A 494 64.67 -21.12 -58.42
N ASP A 495 64.77 -20.91 -59.73
CA ASP A 495 63.70 -20.38 -60.58
C ASP A 495 62.71 -21.52 -60.82
N ASN A 496 61.90 -21.83 -59.80
CA ASN A 496 61.05 -23.04 -59.76
C ASN A 496 59.92 -22.94 -60.79
N ASN A 497 59.38 -21.72 -60.96
CA ASN A 497 58.36 -21.37 -61.93
C ASN A 497 58.90 -21.01 -63.34
N CYS A 498 60.19 -21.24 -63.61
CA CYS A 498 60.89 -20.85 -64.85
C CYS A 498 60.63 -19.39 -65.33
N ASN A 499 60.17 -18.45 -64.48
CA ASN A 499 59.79 -17.08 -64.88
C ASN A 499 60.99 -16.11 -64.98
N GLY A 500 62.15 -16.50 -64.45
CA GLY A 500 63.39 -15.72 -64.51
C GLY A 500 63.57 -14.68 -63.39
N GLN A 501 62.66 -14.66 -62.42
CA GLN A 501 62.72 -13.93 -61.15
C GLN A 501 62.72 -14.93 -59.97
N ILE A 502 62.65 -14.42 -58.73
CA ILE A 502 62.64 -15.20 -57.48
C ILE A 502 61.88 -14.32 -56.43
N ASP A 503 60.70 -14.77 -55.95
CA ASP A 503 59.84 -14.22 -54.85
C ASP A 503 58.96 -12.91 -55.10
N GLU A 504 57.61 -12.96 -55.34
CA GLU A 504 56.69 -11.77 -55.62
C GLU A 504 55.15 -11.89 -55.24
N ALA A 505 54.30 -10.82 -55.28
CA ALA A 505 52.87 -10.74 -54.73
C ALA A 505 51.90 -9.61 -55.31
N VAL A 506 50.59 -9.48 -54.89
CA VAL A 506 49.45 -8.66 -55.51
C VAL A 506 48.36 -8.04 -54.53
N ASP A 507 47.22 -7.56 -55.08
CA ASP A 507 46.12 -6.59 -54.73
C ASP A 507 44.73 -7.18 -55.15
N ALA A 508 43.54 -6.86 -54.56
CA ALA A 508 42.32 -7.68 -54.71
C ALA A 508 40.93 -7.03 -55.07
N ASP A 509 40.36 -6.00 -54.43
CA ASP A 509 38.94 -5.58 -54.68
C ASP A 509 38.73 -4.42 -55.66
N SER A 510 39.71 -3.51 -55.75
CA SER A 510 39.75 -2.41 -56.72
C SER A 510 38.67 -1.31 -56.61
N ASP A 511 38.10 -1.03 -55.42
CA ASP A 511 37.37 0.23 -55.17
C ASP A 511 38.24 1.47 -55.51
N GLY A 512 39.54 1.36 -55.19
CA GLY A 512 40.56 2.37 -55.41
C GLY A 512 41.90 2.13 -54.70
N PHE A 513 42.02 1.18 -53.77
CA PHE A 513 43.22 1.00 -52.93
C PHE A 513 43.99 -0.33 -53.22
N ASN A 514 44.29 -1.22 -52.27
CA ASN A 514 44.90 -2.57 -52.42
C ASN A 514 45.19 -3.22 -51.05
N ALA A 515 45.54 -4.52 -51.00
CA ALA A 515 46.02 -5.35 -49.86
C ALA A 515 47.03 -4.75 -48.82
N CYS A 516 47.44 -3.50 -48.95
CA CYS A 516 48.20 -2.71 -47.97
C CYS A 516 47.56 -1.34 -47.62
N GLU A 517 46.36 -1.00 -48.10
CA GLU A 517 45.72 0.33 -48.06
C GLU A 517 44.21 0.36 -47.68
N GLU A 518 43.33 -0.62 -47.98
CA GLU A 518 41.95 -0.71 -47.40
C GLU A 518 41.92 -1.23 -45.93
N CYS A 519 40.76 -1.12 -45.28
CA CYS A 519 40.39 -1.93 -44.11
C CYS A 519 39.90 -3.35 -44.46
N ASN A 520 39.27 -3.52 -45.63
CA ASN A 520 38.87 -4.81 -46.19
C ASN A 520 38.98 -4.81 -47.72
N ASP A 521 40.13 -5.22 -48.26
CA ASP A 521 40.42 -5.42 -49.71
C ASP A 521 39.64 -6.62 -50.30
N THR A 522 38.33 -6.70 -50.01
CA THR A 522 37.35 -7.64 -50.59
C THR A 522 35.92 -7.06 -50.64
N ASP A 523 35.70 -5.77 -50.31
CA ASP A 523 34.36 -5.19 -50.14
C ASP A 523 34.34 -3.67 -50.36
N SER A 524 33.91 -3.25 -51.55
CA SER A 524 33.86 -1.85 -51.99
C SER A 524 32.65 -1.07 -51.51
N SER A 525 31.70 -1.73 -50.84
CA SER A 525 30.48 -1.11 -50.34
C SER A 525 30.73 -0.36 -49.03
N ILE A 526 31.70 -0.86 -48.25
CA ILE A 526 32.30 -0.23 -47.06
C ILE A 526 33.38 0.77 -47.53
N ASN A 527 32.98 2.00 -47.89
CA ASN A 527 33.87 3.03 -48.46
C ASN A 527 33.52 4.47 -48.00
N PRO A 528 34.40 5.49 -48.13
CA PRO A 528 34.23 6.77 -47.42
C PRO A 528 33.04 7.74 -47.74
N ASP A 529 31.91 7.31 -48.33
CA ASP A 529 30.86 8.21 -48.86
C ASP A 529 29.38 7.67 -48.76
N ALA A 530 29.08 6.58 -48.06
CA ALA A 530 27.71 6.01 -47.93
C ALA A 530 26.70 6.86 -47.10
N THR A 531 25.44 6.42 -47.05
CA THR A 531 24.40 6.98 -46.14
C THR A 531 24.19 6.03 -44.98
N GLU A 532 24.19 6.55 -43.76
CA GLU A 532 24.03 5.71 -42.59
C GLU A 532 22.61 5.17 -42.46
N ILE A 533 22.56 3.89 -42.13
CA ILE A 533 21.42 3.22 -41.54
C ILE A 533 21.80 2.77 -40.09
N CYS A 534 21.62 1.53 -39.62
CA CYS A 534 22.05 1.09 -38.27
C CYS A 534 22.27 -0.50 -38.15
N ASP A 535 23.50 -1.05 -38.20
CA ASP A 535 23.79 -2.50 -37.92
C ASP A 535 25.06 -2.83 -37.11
N GLY A 536 25.98 -1.87 -36.95
CA GLY A 536 27.29 -2.10 -36.35
C GLY A 536 28.46 -2.20 -37.34
N LYS A 537 28.32 -1.84 -38.62
CA LYS A 537 29.44 -1.55 -39.53
C LYS A 537 29.71 -0.04 -39.64
N ASP A 538 30.58 0.38 -40.58
CA ASP A 538 31.04 1.76 -40.82
C ASP A 538 31.20 1.96 -42.34
N ASN A 539 30.08 1.98 -43.06
CA ASN A 539 30.12 1.85 -44.52
C ASN A 539 30.28 3.19 -45.23
N ASN A 540 30.26 4.30 -44.48
CA ASN A 540 30.87 5.56 -44.90
C ASN A 540 32.32 5.74 -44.36
N CYS A 541 32.94 4.69 -43.81
CA CYS A 541 34.36 4.56 -43.42
C CYS A 541 34.94 5.77 -42.67
N ASN A 542 34.23 6.28 -41.67
CA ASN A 542 34.60 7.47 -40.90
C ASN A 542 35.10 7.21 -39.47
N ASP A 543 35.19 5.94 -39.04
CA ASP A 543 35.31 5.48 -37.64
C ASP A 543 34.04 5.77 -36.79
N GLN A 544 32.86 5.89 -37.41
CA GLN A 544 31.54 5.93 -36.74
C GLN A 544 30.57 4.93 -37.36
N ILE A 545 29.42 4.76 -36.71
CA ILE A 545 28.50 3.64 -36.86
C ILE A 545 27.09 4.17 -36.55
N ASP A 546 26.11 3.91 -37.42
CA ASP A 546 24.66 3.88 -37.11
C ASP A 546 23.99 5.23 -36.68
N GLU A 547 23.83 6.24 -37.58
CA GLU A 547 23.27 7.57 -37.20
C GLU A 547 22.18 8.16 -38.16
N GLY A 548 20.99 8.58 -37.64
CA GLY A 548 20.01 9.25 -38.53
C GLY A 548 18.74 9.95 -37.98
N PHE A 549 18.12 9.47 -36.89
CA PHE A 549 16.64 9.47 -36.82
C PHE A 549 15.96 10.34 -35.72
N ALA A 550 14.80 9.89 -35.20
CA ALA A 550 13.82 10.70 -34.46
C ALA A 550 12.80 9.89 -33.61
N ASP A 551 13.04 9.90 -32.29
CA ASP A 551 12.28 9.34 -31.15
C ASP A 551 10.90 10.02 -30.97
N LEU A 552 9.79 9.26 -30.84
CA LEU A 552 8.40 9.80 -30.86
C LEU A 552 7.65 9.75 -29.50
N ASP A 553 8.08 8.95 -28.51
CA ASP A 553 7.50 8.77 -27.16
C ASP A 553 8.49 9.18 -26.04
N MET A 554 9.76 9.42 -26.41
CA MET A 554 10.63 10.52 -25.93
C MET A 554 11.37 10.33 -24.60
N ASP A 555 11.99 9.17 -24.40
CA ASP A 555 12.85 8.87 -23.25
C ASP A 555 14.37 9.09 -23.44
N GLY A 556 14.95 9.25 -24.66
CA GLY A 556 16.40 9.55 -24.77
C GLY A 556 17.29 9.05 -25.92
N TYR A 557 16.77 8.33 -26.92
CA TYR A 557 17.55 7.68 -27.97
C TYR A 557 17.20 8.36 -29.35
N ASN A 558 17.39 7.75 -30.54
CA ASN A 558 17.03 8.25 -31.91
C ASN A 558 16.02 7.44 -32.79
N ALA A 559 16.37 6.39 -33.56
CA ALA A 559 15.39 5.37 -34.07
C ALA A 559 15.71 3.91 -33.77
N CYS A 560 16.92 3.67 -33.26
CA CYS A 560 17.59 2.42 -33.31
C CYS A 560 17.28 1.18 -32.27
N GLU A 561 17.29 1.13 -30.90
CA GLU A 561 17.67 -0.04 -30.00
C GLU A 561 16.60 -0.80 -29.14
N ASP A 562 15.51 -0.14 -28.74
CA ASP A 562 14.36 -0.50 -27.89
C ASP A 562 13.64 -1.79 -28.28
N CYS A 563 12.48 -2.07 -27.67
CA CYS A 563 11.49 -2.95 -28.27
C CYS A 563 9.97 -2.59 -28.09
N ASN A 564 9.56 -1.31 -27.89
CA ASN A 564 8.29 -0.58 -28.23
C ASN A 564 8.10 0.96 -27.78
N ASP A 565 8.32 2.04 -28.59
CA ASP A 565 8.02 3.56 -28.50
C ASP A 565 6.54 3.86 -28.66
N ASN A 566 5.71 2.83 -28.73
CA ASN A 566 4.34 3.04 -28.29
C ASN A 566 4.24 2.84 -26.75
N ASN A 567 5.39 2.77 -26.03
CA ASN A 567 5.57 2.52 -24.60
C ASN A 567 7.02 2.73 -24.03
N ALA A 568 7.38 3.96 -23.63
CA ALA A 568 8.62 4.44 -22.96
C ALA A 568 8.99 3.77 -21.61
N ASN A 569 9.08 2.43 -21.61
CA ASN A 569 9.34 1.51 -20.49
C ASN A 569 9.79 0.10 -20.99
N GLU A 570 10.12 -0.11 -22.27
CA GLU A 570 10.46 -1.45 -22.82
C GLU A 570 11.76 -1.46 -23.66
N HIS A 571 12.84 -0.89 -23.13
CA HIS A 571 14.13 -0.64 -23.81
C HIS A 571 15.31 -1.48 -23.33
N PRO A 572 16.43 -1.57 -24.08
CA PRO A 572 17.73 -1.94 -23.54
C PRO A 572 18.05 -1.24 -22.22
N GLY A 573 18.82 -1.93 -21.37
CA GLY A 573 19.06 -1.48 -19.99
C GLY A 573 17.86 -1.57 -19.04
N GLN A 574 16.61 -1.75 -19.51
CA GLN A 574 15.40 -1.72 -18.69
C GLN A 574 15.46 -2.69 -17.50
N THR A 575 15.41 -2.10 -16.31
CA THR A 575 15.52 -2.76 -15.00
C THR A 575 14.13 -2.96 -14.40
N TRP A 576 13.72 -4.22 -14.32
CA TRP A 576 12.47 -4.66 -13.74
C TRP A 576 12.64 -5.13 -12.30
N TYR A 577 11.66 -4.83 -11.44
CA TYR A 577 11.66 -5.12 -10.01
C TYR A 577 10.62 -6.18 -9.68
N LYS A 578 11.02 -7.21 -8.92
CA LYS A 578 10.16 -8.35 -8.61
C LYS A 578 9.04 -7.96 -7.64
N ASP A 579 7.79 -8.24 -7.99
CA ASP A 579 6.60 -8.13 -7.14
C ASP A 579 5.80 -9.43 -7.32
N SER A 580 5.99 -10.39 -6.40
CA SER A 580 5.48 -11.76 -6.59
C SER A 580 4.01 -11.95 -6.24
N ASP A 581 3.39 -11.01 -5.52
CA ASP A 581 2.03 -11.15 -5.00
C ASP A 581 1.08 -9.97 -5.29
N GLY A 582 1.61 -8.85 -5.79
CA GLY A 582 0.87 -7.78 -6.44
C GLY A 582 0.35 -6.69 -5.52
N ASP A 583 1.02 -6.39 -4.40
CA ASP A 583 0.69 -5.24 -3.54
C ASP A 583 1.41 -3.93 -3.93
N GLY A 584 2.39 -4.01 -4.84
CA GLY A 584 3.17 -2.86 -5.31
C GLY A 584 4.43 -2.58 -4.49
N TYR A 585 4.89 -3.49 -3.65
CA TYR A 585 6.22 -3.42 -3.02
C TYR A 585 7.12 -4.55 -3.53
N SER A 586 8.43 -4.48 -3.25
CA SER A 586 9.43 -5.43 -3.76
C SER A 586 10.47 -5.77 -2.70
N ASP A 587 10.95 -7.02 -2.68
CA ASP A 587 12.14 -7.42 -1.89
C ASP A 587 13.46 -6.77 -2.40
N GLY A 588 13.41 -6.07 -3.54
CA GLY A 588 14.57 -5.44 -4.19
C GLY A 588 15.32 -6.37 -5.16
N THR A 589 14.78 -7.56 -5.48
CA THR A 589 15.29 -8.41 -6.56
C THR A 589 15.03 -7.74 -7.91
N LYS A 590 16.11 -7.29 -8.56
CA LYS A 590 16.08 -6.67 -9.90
C LYS A 590 16.43 -7.68 -11.00
N LEU A 591 15.93 -7.43 -12.21
CA LEU A 591 16.27 -8.17 -13.43
C LEU A 591 16.27 -7.23 -14.64
N VAL A 592 17.37 -7.20 -15.40
CA VAL A 592 17.53 -6.35 -16.60
C VAL A 592 17.15 -7.14 -17.85
N GLN A 593 16.21 -6.64 -18.65
CA GLN A 593 15.91 -7.04 -20.05
C GLN A 593 14.90 -6.06 -20.67
N CYS A 594 14.83 -5.99 -22.00
CA CYS A 594 13.97 -5.07 -22.76
C CYS A 594 12.46 -5.13 -22.36
N THR A 595 11.70 -6.14 -22.81
CA THR A 595 10.26 -6.28 -22.48
C THR A 595 9.93 -6.73 -21.05
N GLN A 596 8.71 -6.43 -20.55
CA GLN A 596 8.28 -6.74 -19.17
C GLN A 596 8.25 -8.25 -18.83
N PRO A 597 9.10 -8.75 -17.89
CA PRO A 597 9.08 -10.13 -17.46
C PRO A 597 7.97 -10.40 -16.43
N VAL A 598 7.31 -11.56 -16.55
CA VAL A 598 6.13 -11.92 -15.74
C VAL A 598 6.45 -12.00 -14.24
N GLY A 599 5.76 -11.21 -13.43
CA GLY A 599 5.99 -11.10 -11.98
C GLY A 599 6.99 -10.00 -11.58
N TYR A 600 7.30 -9.10 -12.51
CA TYR A 600 8.08 -7.89 -12.26
C TYR A 600 7.34 -6.65 -12.77
N LYS A 601 7.77 -5.49 -12.30
CA LYS A 601 7.19 -4.16 -12.55
C LYS A 601 8.29 -3.12 -12.74
N VAL A 602 8.02 -2.05 -13.50
CA VAL A 602 8.91 -0.86 -13.50
C VAL A 602 8.87 -0.17 -12.13
N ALA A 603 9.92 0.59 -11.79
CA ALA A 603 9.96 1.34 -10.53
C ALA A 603 8.78 2.34 -10.39
N SER A 604 8.26 2.86 -11.51
CA SER A 604 7.12 3.77 -11.60
C SER A 604 5.74 3.09 -11.45
N GLU A 605 5.66 1.77 -11.59
CA GLU A 605 4.45 0.98 -11.32
C GLU A 605 4.36 0.53 -9.84
N LEU A 606 5.45 0.61 -9.09
CA LEU A 606 5.53 0.20 -7.69
C LEU A 606 5.34 1.37 -6.71
N THR A 607 4.80 1.06 -5.54
CA THR A 607 4.79 1.96 -4.37
C THR A 607 6.17 2.01 -3.70
N ALA A 608 6.93 0.91 -3.71
CA ALA A 608 8.38 0.95 -3.43
C ALA A 608 9.14 -0.17 -4.15
N ALA A 609 10.21 0.23 -4.88
CA ALA A 609 11.09 -0.67 -5.62
C ALA A 609 12.08 -1.49 -4.74
N SER A 610 12.00 -1.34 -3.41
CA SER A 610 12.66 -2.22 -2.43
C SER A 610 12.06 -1.99 -1.04
N GLY A 611 12.25 -2.92 -0.12
CA GLY A 611 11.92 -2.77 1.29
C GLY A 611 10.76 -3.62 1.78
N ASP A 612 10.10 -4.38 0.90
CA ASP A 612 9.24 -5.47 1.35
C ASP A 612 10.07 -6.52 2.10
N CYS A 613 9.59 -6.88 3.29
CA CYS A 613 10.19 -7.88 4.15
C CYS A 613 9.63 -9.31 3.94
N ASN A 614 8.62 -9.49 3.09
CA ASN A 614 8.01 -10.79 2.76
C ASN A 614 7.23 -10.83 1.41
N ASP A 615 7.96 -10.77 0.29
CA ASP A 615 7.54 -10.81 -1.14
C ASP A 615 6.88 -12.15 -1.56
N SER A 616 5.80 -12.47 -0.85
CA SER A 616 4.95 -13.68 -0.89
C SER A 616 3.71 -13.57 0.01
N ASN A 617 3.46 -12.41 0.64
CA ASN A 617 2.27 -12.10 1.42
C ASN A 617 1.93 -10.59 1.42
N SER A 618 1.16 -10.15 0.41
CA SER A 618 0.48 -8.84 0.14
C SER A 618 -0.33 -8.16 1.27
N SER A 619 0.09 -8.34 2.51
CA SER A 619 -0.42 -7.69 3.72
C SER A 619 0.72 -7.34 4.70
N VAL A 620 1.97 -7.65 4.31
CA VAL A 620 3.20 -7.32 5.01
C VAL A 620 4.02 -6.48 4.03
N TYR A 621 4.11 -5.17 4.24
CA TYR A 621 4.79 -4.23 3.34
C TYR A 621 5.08 -2.90 4.07
N PRO A 622 6.09 -2.11 3.63
CA PRO A 622 6.41 -0.80 4.19
C PRO A 622 5.19 0.11 4.44
N GLY A 623 4.84 0.33 5.71
CA GLY A 623 3.71 1.19 6.09
C GLY A 623 2.33 0.53 6.07
N ALA A 624 2.24 -0.81 6.04
CA ALA A 624 0.99 -1.52 6.32
C ALA A 624 0.40 -1.17 7.71
N THR A 625 -0.84 -1.59 7.96
CA THR A 625 -1.44 -1.46 9.31
C THR A 625 -1.09 -2.70 10.13
N GLU A 626 -0.33 -2.53 11.21
CA GLU A 626 -0.04 -3.61 12.17
C GLU A 626 -1.30 -4.37 12.60
N PHE A 627 -1.24 -5.70 12.55
CA PHE A 627 -2.18 -6.60 13.18
C PHE A 627 -1.47 -7.45 14.22
N LYS A 628 -2.09 -7.63 15.40
CA LYS A 628 -1.51 -8.37 16.53
C LYS A 628 -1.36 -9.87 16.24
N ASN A 629 -0.34 -10.21 15.47
CA ASN A 629 -0.16 -11.48 14.79
C ASN A 629 1.25 -12.07 15.01
N GLY A 630 2.22 -11.23 15.43
CA GLY A 630 3.61 -11.61 15.69
C GLY A 630 4.56 -11.48 14.49
N MET A 631 4.19 -10.68 13.49
CA MET A 631 5.03 -10.25 12.36
C MET A 631 5.28 -8.74 12.44
N ASP A 632 6.28 -8.28 11.68
CA ASP A 632 6.55 -6.88 11.39
C ASP A 632 5.72 -6.54 10.14
N ASP A 633 4.40 -6.31 10.28
CA ASP A 633 3.52 -6.16 9.12
C ASP A 633 3.90 -4.93 8.30
N ASN A 634 4.36 -3.87 8.95
CA ASN A 634 4.74 -2.61 8.29
C ASN A 634 6.24 -2.47 7.93
N CYS A 635 7.03 -3.54 8.13
CA CYS A 635 8.47 -3.65 7.85
C CYS A 635 9.37 -2.54 8.47
N ASN A 636 9.06 -2.00 9.66
CA ASN A 636 9.89 -0.98 10.32
C ASN A 636 10.98 -1.51 11.29
N GLY A 637 11.04 -2.82 11.51
CA GLY A 637 11.97 -3.46 12.45
C GLY A 637 11.41 -3.62 13.87
N GLN A 638 10.11 -3.47 14.05
CA GLN A 638 9.36 -3.74 15.28
C GLN A 638 8.25 -4.79 14.99
N VAL A 639 7.44 -5.15 15.98
CA VAL A 639 6.45 -6.24 15.86
C VAL A 639 5.26 -5.92 16.76
N ASP A 640 4.06 -5.92 16.19
CA ASP A 640 2.78 -5.60 16.84
C ASP A 640 2.73 -4.18 17.49
N GLU A 641 3.53 -3.20 17.08
CA GLU A 641 3.55 -1.86 17.69
C GLU A 641 2.43 -0.92 17.17
N GLY A 642 2.28 0.26 17.77
CA GLY A 642 1.14 1.16 17.53
C GLY A 642 -0.22 0.65 18.05
N LEU A 643 -0.35 -0.66 18.27
CA LEU A 643 -1.52 -1.35 18.79
C LEU A 643 -1.68 -1.20 20.31
N GLU A 644 -1.76 0.05 20.78
CA GLU A 644 -2.21 0.37 22.13
C GLU A 644 -3.71 0.04 22.30
N GLU A 645 -4.08 -0.45 23.48
CA GLU A 645 -5.49 -0.68 23.83
C GLU A 645 -6.14 0.65 24.24
N GLU A 646 -7.14 1.15 23.49
CA GLU A 646 -8.51 1.43 24.00
C GLU A 646 -9.47 1.96 22.91
N GLY A 647 -10.73 2.26 23.27
CA GLY A 647 -11.84 2.58 22.33
C GLY A 647 -11.89 4.03 21.81
N ILE A 648 -12.90 4.46 21.03
CA ILE A 648 -14.32 4.06 21.11
C ILE A 648 -15.15 4.31 19.83
N GLY A 649 -15.97 3.32 19.47
CA GLY A 649 -17.37 3.48 19.04
C GLY A 649 -17.75 4.34 17.81
N LEU A 650 -18.02 3.67 16.67
CA LEU A 650 -19.06 4.12 15.73
C LEU A 650 -20.29 3.20 15.82
N GLU A 651 -21.42 3.80 16.20
CA GLU A 651 -22.70 3.14 16.49
C GLU A 651 -23.37 2.63 15.20
N GLU A 652 -23.90 1.40 15.20
CA GLU A 652 -24.85 0.97 14.15
C GLU A 652 -26.00 1.97 14.10
N LYS A 653 -26.33 2.51 12.91
CA LYS A 653 -27.50 3.38 12.73
C LYS A 653 -28.81 2.61 12.83
N GLY A 654 -29.17 2.24 14.06
CA GLY A 654 -30.49 1.75 14.40
C GLY A 654 -31.58 2.71 13.92
N PRO A 655 -32.74 2.20 13.46
CA PRO A 655 -33.74 3.01 12.77
C PRO A 655 -34.22 4.16 13.66
N CYS A 656 -34.29 5.38 13.10
CA CYS A 656 -34.73 6.56 13.85
C CYS A 656 -36.15 6.35 14.41
N LEU A 657 -36.27 6.29 15.74
CA LEU A 657 -37.54 6.19 16.45
C LEU A 657 -38.04 7.58 16.84
N ILE A 658 -39.37 7.75 17.00
CA ILE A 658 -39.98 9.06 17.28
C ILE A 658 -39.43 9.72 18.55
N ALA A 659 -39.11 8.94 19.59
CA ALA A 659 -38.47 9.44 20.81
C ALA A 659 -37.06 9.98 20.54
N THR A 660 -36.19 9.19 19.87
CA THR A 660 -34.83 9.59 19.50
C THR A 660 -34.83 10.82 18.58
N ALA A 661 -35.70 10.85 17.57
CA ALA A 661 -35.85 12.00 16.68
C ALA A 661 -36.35 13.27 17.42
N ALA A 662 -37.23 13.12 18.41
CA ALA A 662 -37.68 14.24 19.23
C ALA A 662 -36.55 14.79 20.12
N TYR A 663 -35.94 13.95 20.96
CA TYR A 663 -34.98 14.36 21.99
C TYR A 663 -33.56 14.60 21.44
N GLY A 664 -33.10 13.79 20.49
CA GLY A 664 -31.88 14.04 19.70
C GLY A 664 -30.71 13.09 19.95
N SER A 665 -30.76 12.29 21.01
CA SER A 665 -29.83 11.19 21.27
C SER A 665 -30.61 9.97 21.79
N PHE A 666 -30.08 8.77 21.58
CA PHE A 666 -30.58 7.54 22.19
C PHE A 666 -30.34 7.52 23.71
N LEU A 667 -29.29 8.23 24.17
CA LEU A 667 -28.88 8.31 25.57
C LEU A 667 -29.57 9.44 26.37
N ASP A 668 -30.49 10.21 25.76
CA ASP A 668 -31.24 11.25 26.48
C ASP A 668 -32.02 10.61 27.66
N PRO A 669 -31.95 11.16 28.90
CA PRO A 669 -32.62 10.59 30.06
C PRO A 669 -34.13 10.33 29.90
N HIS A 670 -34.82 11.09 29.05
CA HIS A 670 -36.24 10.88 28.74
C HIS A 670 -36.46 9.70 27.79
N VAL A 671 -35.52 9.48 26.85
CA VAL A 671 -35.54 8.32 25.94
C VAL A 671 -35.18 7.06 26.71
N LYS A 672 -34.19 7.12 27.61
CA LYS A 672 -33.83 6.02 28.52
C LYS A 672 -35.03 5.55 29.36
N VAL A 673 -35.77 6.45 30.01
CA VAL A 673 -36.98 6.09 30.78
C VAL A 673 -38.05 5.39 29.91
N LEU A 674 -38.21 5.77 28.64
CA LEU A 674 -39.16 5.11 27.73
C LEU A 674 -38.66 3.75 27.23
N ARG A 675 -37.33 3.58 27.09
CA ARG A 675 -36.67 2.32 26.71
C ARG A 675 -36.68 1.31 27.84
N ASP A 676 -36.32 1.72 29.04
CA ASP A 676 -36.29 0.84 30.21
C ASP A 676 -37.74 0.38 30.54
N PHE A 677 -38.74 1.28 30.42
CA PHE A 677 -40.16 0.91 30.50
C PHE A 677 -40.63 -0.05 29.38
N ARG A 678 -40.09 0.07 28.16
CA ARG A 678 -40.35 -0.88 27.06
C ARG A 678 -39.87 -2.27 27.44
N ASP A 679 -38.67 -2.39 27.99
CA ASP A 679 -38.04 -3.68 28.25
C ASP A 679 -38.67 -4.38 29.46
N ASP A 680 -38.80 -3.69 30.60
CA ASP A 680 -39.33 -4.27 31.84
C ASP A 680 -40.84 -4.60 31.75
N TYR A 681 -41.64 -3.73 31.13
CA TYR A 681 -43.11 -3.83 31.20
C TYR A 681 -43.81 -4.17 29.88
N LEU A 682 -43.29 -3.71 28.73
CA LEU A 682 -43.94 -3.98 27.43
C LEU A 682 -43.45 -5.31 26.82
N LEU A 683 -42.14 -5.57 26.81
CA LEU A 683 -41.60 -6.79 26.20
C LEU A 683 -41.88 -8.05 27.02
N THR A 684 -42.08 -7.94 28.33
CA THR A 684 -42.54 -9.06 29.18
C THR A 684 -43.95 -9.55 28.80
N ASN A 685 -44.82 -8.68 28.31
CA ASN A 685 -46.23 -8.98 28.02
C ASN A 685 -46.51 -9.24 26.52
N PRO A 686 -47.29 -10.27 26.12
CA PRO A 686 -47.58 -10.54 24.71
C PRO A 686 -48.23 -9.37 23.95
N ALA A 687 -49.15 -8.65 24.59
CA ALA A 687 -49.80 -7.48 24.01
C ALA A 687 -48.83 -6.27 23.91
N GLY A 688 -47.88 -6.15 24.84
CA GLY A 688 -46.84 -5.12 24.79
C GLY A 688 -45.83 -5.40 23.68
N ARG A 689 -45.41 -6.65 23.48
CA ARG A 689 -44.59 -7.06 22.31
C ARG A 689 -45.25 -6.70 20.99
N ALA A 690 -46.54 -6.99 20.82
CA ALA A 690 -47.28 -6.62 19.60
C ALA A 690 -47.39 -5.10 19.39
N PHE A 691 -47.53 -4.32 20.48
CA PHE A 691 -47.48 -2.85 20.41
C PHE A 691 -46.10 -2.33 20.02
N VAL A 692 -45.02 -2.90 20.58
CA VAL A 692 -43.64 -2.52 20.25
C VAL A 692 -43.33 -2.86 18.79
N GLU A 693 -43.70 -4.05 18.29
CA GLU A 693 -43.54 -4.41 16.88
C GLU A 693 -44.27 -3.42 15.94
N PHE A 694 -45.52 -3.06 16.27
CA PHE A 694 -46.28 -2.06 15.51
C PHE A 694 -45.62 -0.66 15.54
N TYR A 695 -45.12 -0.23 16.70
CA TYR A 695 -44.38 1.02 16.85
C TYR A 695 -43.09 1.01 16.01
N TYR A 696 -42.28 -0.05 16.07
CA TYR A 696 -41.05 -0.16 15.28
C TYR A 696 -41.32 -0.18 13.77
N ARG A 697 -42.39 -0.84 13.31
CA ARG A 697 -42.76 -0.86 11.88
C ARG A 697 -43.33 0.47 11.38
N THR A 698 -43.93 1.28 12.26
CA THR A 698 -44.68 2.49 11.85
C THR A 698 -43.95 3.81 12.18
N SER A 699 -43.00 3.79 13.13
CA SER A 699 -42.34 5.01 13.61
C SER A 699 -41.27 5.61 12.69
N PRO A 700 -40.43 4.88 11.93
CA PRO A 700 -39.33 5.49 11.16
C PRO A 700 -39.73 6.63 10.20
N PRO A 701 -40.70 6.47 9.27
CA PRO A 701 -41.08 7.57 8.37
C PRO A 701 -41.75 8.75 9.09
N VAL A 702 -42.26 8.54 10.32
CA VAL A 702 -42.81 9.60 11.17
C VAL A 702 -41.70 10.30 11.95
N ALA A 703 -40.67 9.56 12.38
CA ALA A 703 -39.49 10.05 13.06
C ALA A 703 -38.65 10.94 12.14
N ASP A 704 -38.40 10.53 10.90
CA ASP A 704 -37.70 11.34 9.89
C ASP A 704 -38.43 12.66 9.61
N TYR A 705 -39.76 12.60 9.46
CA TYR A 705 -40.57 13.80 9.25
C TYR A 705 -40.55 14.74 10.46
N ILE A 706 -40.49 14.22 11.69
CA ILE A 706 -40.34 15.01 12.91
C ILE A 706 -38.92 15.58 13.04
N GLY A 707 -37.88 14.78 12.80
CA GLY A 707 -36.47 15.15 12.94
C GLY A 707 -36.07 16.34 12.07
N ASN A 708 -36.61 16.42 10.85
CA ASN A 708 -36.40 17.53 9.92
C ASN A 708 -37.13 18.84 10.31
N HIS A 709 -38.03 18.82 11.30
CA HIS A 709 -38.84 19.99 11.67
C HIS A 709 -38.65 20.38 13.14
N LYS A 710 -37.80 21.38 13.41
CA LYS A 710 -37.51 21.88 14.78
C LYS A 710 -38.77 22.12 15.62
N SER A 711 -39.84 22.70 15.04
CA SER A 711 -41.13 22.94 15.70
C SER A 711 -41.91 21.66 16.06
N LEU A 712 -41.83 20.62 15.22
CA LEU A 712 -42.44 19.31 15.53
C LEU A 712 -41.64 18.56 16.59
N ARG A 713 -40.29 18.63 16.58
CA ARG A 713 -39.46 18.07 17.66
C ARG A 713 -39.86 18.67 19.02
N THR A 714 -39.99 19.99 19.10
CA THR A 714 -40.47 20.67 20.32
C THR A 714 -41.88 20.22 20.72
N ALA A 715 -42.83 20.15 19.78
CA ALA A 715 -44.19 19.69 20.08
C ALA A 715 -44.24 18.24 20.57
N THR A 716 -43.44 17.34 19.98
CA THR A 716 -43.34 15.93 20.38
C THR A 716 -42.69 15.78 21.76
N ARG A 717 -41.64 16.56 22.09
CA ARG A 717 -41.10 16.62 23.47
C ARG A 717 -42.19 17.00 24.47
N TRP A 718 -42.91 18.11 24.22
CA TRP A 718 -44.02 18.56 25.09
C TRP A 718 -45.16 17.54 25.23
N ALA A 719 -45.39 16.68 24.22
CA ALA A 719 -46.37 15.59 24.30
C ALA A 719 -45.86 14.37 25.07
N LEU A 720 -44.55 14.08 25.04
CA LEU A 720 -43.93 12.93 25.70
C LEU A 720 -43.53 13.20 27.16
N THR A 721 -43.08 14.41 27.51
CA THR A 721 -42.65 14.75 28.88
C THR A 721 -43.66 14.38 29.98
N PRO A 722 -45.00 14.57 29.82
CA PRO A 722 -45.97 14.12 30.83
C PRO A 722 -46.02 12.60 31.00
N VAL A 723 -45.77 11.83 29.93
CA VAL A 723 -45.74 10.36 29.96
C VAL A 723 -44.46 9.90 30.66
N VAL A 724 -43.31 10.47 30.30
CA VAL A 724 -42.01 10.20 30.93
C VAL A 724 -42.06 10.50 32.43
N PHE A 725 -42.63 11.64 32.83
CA PHE A 725 -42.79 12.00 34.24
C PHE A 725 -43.75 11.03 34.97
N GLY A 726 -44.84 10.61 34.32
CA GLY A 726 -45.77 9.64 34.89
C GLY A 726 -45.17 8.24 35.11
N ILE A 727 -44.25 7.82 34.23
CA ILE A 727 -43.47 6.57 34.37
C ILE A 727 -42.42 6.73 35.49
N LYS A 728 -41.66 7.83 35.50
CA LYS A 728 -40.60 8.08 36.49
C LYS A 728 -41.13 8.27 37.93
N HIS A 729 -42.36 8.78 38.08
CA HIS A 729 -42.96 9.07 39.38
C HIS A 729 -44.38 8.49 39.48
N PRO A 730 -44.56 7.16 39.55
CA PRO A 730 -45.87 6.51 39.45
C PRO A 730 -46.85 6.95 40.55
N ALA A 731 -46.37 7.22 41.77
CA ALA A 731 -47.19 7.76 42.86
C ALA A 731 -47.72 9.18 42.55
N ALA A 732 -46.89 10.05 41.97
CA ALA A 732 -47.30 11.40 41.54
C ALA A 732 -48.22 11.35 40.31
N GLY A 733 -47.96 10.43 39.38
CA GLY A 733 -48.82 10.14 38.23
C GLY A 733 -50.22 9.71 38.66
N LEU A 734 -50.32 8.77 39.61
CA LEU A 734 -51.59 8.32 40.20
C LEU A 734 -52.32 9.46 40.94
N LEU A 735 -51.61 10.32 41.66
CA LEU A 735 -52.21 11.52 42.27
C LEU A 735 -52.76 12.50 41.22
N LEU A 736 -52.01 12.79 40.15
CA LEU A 736 -52.47 13.65 39.05
C LEU A 736 -53.68 13.06 38.34
N PHE A 737 -53.66 11.77 37.99
CA PHE A 737 -54.78 11.09 37.34
C PHE A 737 -56.01 11.02 38.27
N GLY A 738 -55.80 10.73 39.55
CA GLY A 738 -56.83 10.75 40.59
C GLY A 738 -57.44 12.14 40.80
N LEU A 739 -56.65 13.21 40.68
CA LEU A 739 -57.10 14.60 40.78
C LEU A 739 -57.88 15.02 39.52
N VAL A 740 -57.46 14.62 38.32
CA VAL A 740 -58.20 14.84 37.07
C VAL A 740 -59.53 14.08 37.06
N ILE A 741 -59.53 12.79 37.45
CA ILE A 741 -60.76 12.00 37.63
C ILE A 741 -61.63 12.60 38.74
N GLY A 742 -61.04 13.05 39.83
CA GLY A 742 -61.71 13.75 40.93
C GLY A 742 -62.44 15.01 40.46
N ILE A 743 -61.78 15.86 39.66
CA ILE A 743 -62.39 17.03 39.03
C ILE A 743 -63.51 16.64 38.05
N ALA A 744 -63.32 15.58 37.25
CA ALA A 744 -64.34 15.10 36.31
C ALA A 744 -65.59 14.56 37.03
N VAL A 745 -65.41 13.78 38.09
CA VAL A 745 -66.50 13.23 38.93
C VAL A 745 -67.16 14.34 39.76
N TYR A 746 -66.40 15.29 40.30
CA TYR A 746 -66.92 16.47 41.00
C TYR A 746 -67.78 17.33 40.06
N ARG A 747 -67.32 17.58 38.82
CA ARG A 747 -68.12 18.24 37.78
C ARG A 747 -69.38 17.46 37.40
N LYS A 748 -69.36 16.12 37.49
CA LYS A 748 -70.53 15.26 37.24
C LYS A 748 -71.54 15.22 38.40
N LYS A 749 -71.11 15.49 39.64
CA LYS A 749 -71.99 15.64 40.83
C LYS A 749 -72.59 17.05 41.00
N LYS A 750 -72.31 17.98 40.10
CA LYS A 750 -72.73 19.40 40.18
C LYS A 750 -73.59 19.83 38.98
N LYS A 751 -74.31 18.87 38.38
CA LYS A 751 -75.37 19.00 37.38
C LYS A 751 -76.54 18.11 37.78
#